data_AF-A0A1L0CVG5-F1
#
_entry.id   AF-A0A1L0CVG5-F1
#
_cell.length_a   1.000
_cell.length_b   1.000
_cell.length_c   1.000
_cell.angle_alpha   90.00
_cell.angle_beta   90.00
_cell.angle_gamma   90.00
#
_symmetry.space_group_name_H-M   'P 1'
#
loop_
_entity.id
_entity.type
_entity.pdbx_description
1 polymer ?
#
loop_
_entity_poly.entity_id
_entity_poly.type
_entity_poly.pdbx_seq_one_letter_code
_entity_poly.pdbx_strand_id
1 'polypeptide(L)'
;MNNKNHIGSPVSKIAADNHQPRTKRSSRFNIYEHAEFSNSNASISSEDKEITPSTAATILSQPKEKTNKKNPSNLDLPASMFKKRFGNKDYEEHSSLNISSELDKIESEGTKSNKKKRILQDQVHVKLSNHSISPGQLYATESGRLFHAGKILIVLVGLPARSKTKLGVALTRYLRWLGVRTQIFHASDYRRNEGCIVDEDEYNSSSVDAKDKFNLDSLCLDIEYVTDKDTNTLKKAGIAKRRRFINKCLNDIDDFFFDDNNSQIAIYDALNITVEERDMLNQRYSQGEKGHTMGCSVLFIESIVNDAELLKRNIEIAVNSKDYDGWSHARALDHFMQRIQRNNKVYVEMGGENENHLSFVKYIDYGETLYVNNSNHSYLINKIISFLMNLKEKKGRVYLSRCGNSDYDKYNDDEILNGRGIDFAKKMTAVVINRINTLRKNSELNAISPASPVSSNEFSIDDLRTQVSVDRNMNLGKVNKRQISRHDGSDEDSVVVFSAPRKRTYDTAQFFLKKGITVRKKLELKQLNPGVIADMSLDEVKEKYPDEFEEFLESPYFYRFSKGESYHDLALRMGSLIFEVERMNGDVIIIAHESALRIIYGYLMAKSAKDIPTLEFDRENVIEISFGHYENKAVKLPIF
;
A
#
# COMPACT_ATOMS: atom_id res chain seq x y z
N MET A 1 24.42 -2.83 86.84
CA MET A 1 25.80 -2.94 87.40
C MET A 1 26.75 -2.06 86.57
N ASN A 2 27.70 -1.41 87.23
CA ASN A 2 28.95 -0.79 86.74
C ASN A 2 28.98 0.14 85.49
N ASN A 3 28.88 1.45 85.77
CA ASN A 3 29.85 2.52 85.49
C ASN A 3 30.97 2.40 84.40
N LYS A 4 31.05 3.49 83.59
CA LYS A 4 32.24 4.28 83.15
C LYS A 4 33.23 3.66 82.14
N ASN A 5 33.58 4.33 81.02
CA ASN A 5 34.39 5.57 81.00
C ASN A 5 34.24 6.47 79.73
N HIS A 6 34.78 7.70 79.81
CA HIS A 6 34.85 8.78 78.77
C HIS A 6 35.84 8.44 77.61
N ILE A 7 36.08 9.17 76.49
CA ILE A 7 36.11 10.62 76.11
C ILE A 7 35.90 10.70 74.55
N GLY A 8 35.45 11.76 73.85
CA GLY A 8 34.79 13.03 74.24
C GLY A 8 35.14 14.30 73.39
N SER A 9 34.17 14.83 72.59
CA SER A 9 33.99 16.27 72.18
C SER A 9 34.87 16.89 71.05
N PRO A 10 34.54 18.07 70.42
CA PRO A 10 33.20 18.69 70.12
C PRO A 10 33.06 19.59 68.81
N VAL A 11 31.80 20.01 68.50
CA VAL A 11 31.35 21.39 68.04
C VAL A 11 31.66 21.87 66.58
N SER A 12 30.78 22.57 65.81
CA SER A 12 29.34 22.93 65.94
C SER A 12 28.74 23.71 64.73
N LYS A 13 27.39 23.90 64.72
CA LYS A 13 26.61 25.10 64.25
C LYS A 13 26.49 25.34 62.71
N ILE A 14 25.42 25.92 62.10
CA ILE A 14 24.16 26.64 62.50
C ILE A 14 22.93 26.10 61.70
N ALA A 15 21.71 26.47 62.07
CA ALA A 15 20.40 26.00 61.54
C ALA A 15 19.62 27.03 60.67
N ALA A 16 18.48 26.56 60.13
CA ALA A 16 17.32 27.30 59.59
C ALA A 16 17.48 28.08 58.25
N ASP A 17 16.45 28.31 57.43
CA ASP A 17 15.00 28.07 57.64
C ASP A 17 14.21 27.74 56.33
N ASN A 18 12.89 27.63 56.45
CA ASN A 18 11.94 26.95 55.57
C ASN A 18 11.32 27.72 54.37
N HIS A 19 10.71 26.89 53.50
CA HIS A 19 9.42 27.08 52.78
C HIS A 19 9.30 27.75 51.37
N GLN A 20 8.63 26.97 50.51
CA GLN A 20 7.81 27.32 49.32
C GLN A 20 6.59 28.21 49.72
N PRO A 21 5.70 28.79 48.83
CA PRO A 21 5.28 28.23 47.53
C PRO A 21 4.72 29.14 46.38
N ARG A 22 4.55 28.51 45.21
CA ARG A 22 3.46 28.60 44.18
C ARG A 22 2.79 29.94 43.75
N THR A 23 2.85 30.15 42.41
CA THR A 23 1.77 30.53 41.46
C THR A 23 1.19 31.96 41.40
N LYS A 24 1.13 32.57 40.18
CA LYS A 24 -0.06 32.61 39.28
C LYS A 24 0.19 33.35 37.95
N ARG A 25 -0.76 33.21 37.00
CA ARG A 25 -0.79 33.76 35.61
C ARG A 25 -1.21 35.23 35.54
N SER A 26 -0.81 35.93 34.45
CA SER A 26 -1.56 36.92 33.64
C SER A 26 -0.56 37.89 32.97
N SER A 27 -0.73 38.55 31.81
CA SER A 27 -1.51 38.48 30.54
C SER A 27 -1.40 39.89 29.92
N ARG A 28 -1.62 40.05 28.59
CA ARG A 28 -1.66 41.33 27.82
C ARG A 28 -0.33 42.11 27.65
N PHE A 29 -0.13 42.97 26.65
CA PHE A 29 -0.52 43.05 25.20
C PHE A 29 0.18 44.31 24.61
N ASN A 30 0.30 44.41 23.27
CA ASN A 30 0.71 45.61 22.47
C ASN A 30 2.20 46.03 22.54
N ILE A 31 2.94 45.99 21.42
CA ILE A 31 3.02 46.94 20.27
C ILE A 31 3.76 48.24 20.62
N TYR A 32 4.92 48.48 20.00
CA TYR A 32 5.18 49.65 19.14
C TYR A 32 6.45 49.46 18.28
N GLU A 33 6.52 50.20 17.17
CA GLU A 33 7.51 50.10 16.09
C GLU A 33 8.67 51.12 16.17
N HIS A 34 9.69 50.91 15.33
CA HIS A 34 10.57 51.87 14.62
C HIS A 34 11.42 52.93 15.37
N ALA A 35 12.74 52.84 15.16
CA ALA A 35 13.74 53.90 14.82
C ALA A 35 15.15 53.38 15.24
N GLU A 36 16.09 53.09 14.33
CA GLU A 36 16.98 54.04 13.63
C GLU A 36 17.63 55.11 14.52
N PHE A 37 18.92 54.99 14.86
CA PHE A 37 20.01 55.75 14.18
C PHE A 37 21.44 55.49 14.75
N SER A 38 22.41 55.41 13.80
CA SER A 38 23.84 55.78 13.87
C SER A 38 24.77 55.43 15.06
N ASN A 39 25.74 54.55 14.75
CA ASN A 39 27.21 54.76 14.79
C ASN A 39 27.90 55.40 16.02
N SER A 40 28.79 54.61 16.64
CA SER A 40 30.16 55.04 16.94
C SER A 40 31.15 53.86 16.83
N ASN A 41 32.33 54.11 16.23
CA ASN A 41 33.28 53.06 15.83
C ASN A 41 34.17 52.55 16.98
N ALA A 42 34.48 51.25 16.97
CA ALA A 42 35.73 50.71 17.51
C ALA A 42 36.20 49.49 16.69
N SER A 43 37.40 49.60 16.15
CA SER A 43 38.10 48.66 15.25
C SER A 43 38.33 47.24 15.78
N ILE A 44 38.34 46.24 14.89
CA ILE A 44 39.46 45.28 14.70
C ILE A 44 39.30 44.51 13.36
N SER A 45 40.42 44.09 12.79
CA SER A 45 40.61 43.50 11.45
C SER A 45 40.24 42.02 11.32
N SER A 46 39.66 41.61 10.17
CA SER A 46 40.34 40.74 9.17
C SER A 46 39.37 40.12 8.13
N GLU A 47 39.65 40.35 6.84
CA GLU A 47 39.30 39.55 5.64
C GLU A 47 37.89 38.94 5.46
N ASP A 48 37.11 39.55 4.56
CA ASP A 48 35.90 38.96 3.96
C ASP A 48 36.21 37.81 2.99
N LYS A 49 35.38 36.75 3.02
CA LYS A 49 34.81 36.12 1.82
C LYS A 49 33.68 35.14 2.11
N GLU A 50 32.55 35.35 1.44
CA GLU A 50 31.44 34.40 1.35
C GLU A 50 31.88 33.09 0.69
N ILE A 51 31.32 31.95 1.12
CA ILE A 51 31.59 30.64 0.50
C ILE A 51 30.27 30.02 0.02
N THR A 52 30.23 29.73 -1.28
CA THR A 52 29.13 29.09 -2.01
C THR A 52 29.03 27.59 -1.74
N PRO A 53 27.88 26.94 -2.02
CA PRO A 53 27.72 25.50 -1.81
C PRO A 53 28.50 24.68 -2.86
N SER A 54 29.78 24.40 -2.57
CA SER A 54 30.68 23.61 -3.43
C SER A 54 31.53 22.61 -2.62
N THR A 55 30.97 22.04 -1.55
CA THR A 55 31.71 21.13 -0.63
C THR A 55 30.91 19.87 -0.28
N ALA A 56 30.33 19.22 -1.30
CA ALA A 56 29.67 17.91 -1.18
C ALA A 56 30.18 16.87 -2.20
N ALA A 57 31.26 17.19 -2.93
CA ALA A 57 31.83 16.35 -3.98
C ALA A 57 33.36 16.34 -3.91
N THR A 58 33.91 15.71 -2.85
CA THR A 58 35.26 15.10 -2.79
C THR A 58 35.41 14.41 -1.43
N ILE A 59 35.27 13.08 -1.41
CA ILE A 59 35.94 12.09 -0.54
C ILE A 59 35.46 10.73 -1.06
N LEU A 60 36.30 10.07 -1.88
CA LEU A 60 36.38 8.62 -2.10
C LEU A 60 37.44 8.37 -3.19
N SER A 61 38.72 8.51 -2.84
CA SER A 61 39.84 8.25 -3.74
C SER A 61 40.98 7.52 -3.03
N GLN A 62 40.94 6.19 -3.12
CA GLN A 62 42.04 5.21 -2.92
C GLN A 62 42.64 5.06 -1.51
N PRO A 63 43.22 3.87 -1.26
CA PRO A 63 44.69 3.79 -1.18
C PRO A 63 45.32 2.80 -2.19
N LYS A 64 46.64 2.89 -2.36
CA LYS A 64 47.42 2.25 -3.44
C LYS A 64 48.00 0.87 -3.12
N GLU A 65 48.00 0.02 -4.16
CA GLU A 65 49.03 -0.92 -4.63
C GLU A 65 50.00 -1.63 -3.65
N LYS A 66 50.14 -2.95 -3.86
CA LYS A 66 51.47 -3.54 -4.13
C LYS A 66 51.38 -4.72 -5.12
N THR A 67 52.43 -4.85 -5.92
CA THR A 67 52.52 -5.64 -7.16
C THR A 67 52.60 -7.16 -6.99
N ASN A 68 52.04 -7.93 -7.94
CA ASN A 68 52.85 -8.93 -8.66
C ASN A 68 52.24 -9.39 -10.00
N LYS A 69 53.12 -9.71 -10.98
CA LYS A 69 52.77 -10.11 -12.35
C LYS A 69 52.38 -11.58 -12.47
N LYS A 70 51.40 -11.90 -13.34
CA LYS A 70 51.42 -13.08 -14.23
C LYS A 70 50.42 -12.92 -15.40
N ASN A 71 50.73 -13.59 -16.51
CA ASN A 71 50.10 -13.44 -17.83
C ASN A 71 48.81 -14.30 -18.01
N PRO A 72 48.03 -14.09 -19.10
CA PRO A 72 46.62 -14.47 -19.15
C PRO A 72 46.33 -15.91 -19.62
N SER A 73 45.10 -16.36 -19.40
CA SER A 73 44.52 -17.56 -20.00
C SER A 73 43.20 -17.22 -20.70
N ASN A 74 43.10 -17.54 -21.99
CA ASN A 74 41.91 -17.30 -22.82
C ASN A 74 40.67 -18.00 -22.25
N LEU A 75 39.51 -17.35 -22.44
CA LEU A 75 38.24 -18.03 -22.66
C LEU A 75 37.50 -17.27 -23.76
N ASP A 76 37.61 -17.80 -24.98
CA ASP A 76 36.91 -17.28 -26.16
C ASP A 76 35.40 -17.50 -26.00
N LEU A 77 34.62 -16.42 -26.13
CA LEU A 77 33.19 -16.49 -26.41
C LEU A 77 32.98 -16.24 -27.92
N PRO A 78 32.29 -17.13 -28.65
CA PRO A 78 32.37 -17.16 -30.10
C PRO A 78 31.61 -16.01 -30.79
N ALA A 79 32.33 -15.26 -31.62
CA ALA A 79 31.78 -14.24 -32.51
C ALA A 79 31.00 -14.86 -33.68
N SER A 80 29.76 -15.31 -33.45
CA SER A 80 28.94 -15.93 -34.51
C SER A 80 27.41 -15.75 -34.35
N MET A 81 26.89 -14.52 -34.23
CA MET A 81 25.44 -14.26 -34.44
C MET A 81 25.08 -12.97 -35.22
N PHE A 82 26.03 -12.38 -35.95
CA PHE A 82 25.72 -11.28 -36.88
C PHE A 82 25.55 -11.76 -38.33
N LYS A 83 24.33 -12.18 -38.71
CA LYS A 83 23.82 -12.00 -40.09
C LYS A 83 22.32 -12.30 -40.26
N LYS A 84 21.62 -11.30 -40.84
CA LYS A 84 20.30 -11.37 -41.51
C LYS A 84 19.09 -11.76 -40.65
N ARG A 85 18.20 -10.79 -40.42
CA ARG A 85 16.84 -10.72 -41.03
C ARG A 85 16.11 -9.43 -40.62
N PHE A 86 16.07 -8.46 -41.52
CA PHE A 86 15.09 -7.37 -41.46
C PHE A 86 13.74 -7.88 -41.97
N GLY A 87 12.66 -7.40 -41.37
CA GLY A 87 11.29 -7.60 -41.84
C GLY A 87 10.45 -6.40 -41.42
N ASN A 88 9.95 -5.64 -42.39
CA ASN A 88 9.30 -4.35 -42.16
C ASN A 88 8.10 -4.48 -41.21
N LYS A 89 8.06 -3.58 -40.22
CA LYS A 89 6.83 -3.04 -39.65
C LYS A 89 6.95 -1.53 -39.67
N ASP A 90 6.09 -0.88 -40.43
CA ASP A 90 6.01 0.57 -40.45
C ASP A 90 5.48 1.11 -39.11
N TYR A 91 5.82 2.37 -38.80
CA TYR A 91 5.60 3.11 -37.54
C TYR A 91 6.63 2.86 -36.42
N GLU A 92 7.65 3.73 -36.40
CA GLU A 92 8.53 3.94 -35.23
C GLU A 92 7.78 4.75 -34.16
N GLU A 93 7.60 4.18 -32.96
CA GLU A 93 7.05 4.91 -31.80
C GLU A 93 8.17 5.71 -31.11
N HIS A 94 8.36 6.97 -31.51
CA HIS A 94 9.23 7.90 -30.79
C HIS A 94 8.57 8.36 -29.46
N SER A 95 9.40 8.65 -28.43
CA SER A 95 9.06 9.20 -27.10
C SER A 95 8.60 8.28 -25.95
N SER A 96 8.78 6.97 -26.06
CA SER A 96 9.07 6.15 -24.87
C SER A 96 10.15 5.12 -25.14
N LEU A 97 11.12 5.02 -24.22
CA LEU A 97 12.11 3.94 -24.18
C LEU A 97 11.36 2.60 -24.05
N ASN A 98 11.12 1.94 -25.19
CA ASN A 98 10.24 0.78 -25.28
C ASN A 98 11.05 -0.51 -25.11
N ILE A 99 11.56 -0.68 -23.88
CA ILE A 99 12.54 -1.69 -23.46
C ILE A 99 12.04 -3.14 -23.73
N SER A 100 10.71 -3.36 -23.79
CA SER A 100 10.14 -4.69 -24.08
C SER A 100 10.60 -5.24 -25.42
N SER A 101 10.84 -4.38 -26.42
CA SER A 101 11.31 -4.81 -27.75
C SER A 101 12.76 -5.34 -27.79
N GLU A 102 13.56 -5.08 -26.76
CA GLU A 102 14.91 -5.65 -26.59
C GLU A 102 14.94 -6.83 -25.61
N LEU A 103 14.19 -6.77 -24.50
CA LEU A 103 14.17 -7.85 -23.49
C LEU A 103 13.38 -9.10 -23.95
N ASP A 104 12.25 -8.96 -24.64
CA ASP A 104 11.42 -10.12 -25.04
C ASP A 104 12.10 -11.02 -26.09
N LYS A 105 13.17 -10.55 -26.74
CA LYS A 105 13.97 -11.37 -27.68
C LYS A 105 14.82 -12.43 -26.97
N ILE A 106 14.92 -12.40 -25.64
CA ILE A 106 15.71 -13.34 -24.84
C ILE A 106 14.86 -14.52 -24.32
N GLU A 107 13.55 -14.36 -24.14
CA GLU A 107 12.69 -15.38 -23.49
C GLU A 107 11.65 -16.06 -24.41
N SER A 108 11.52 -15.68 -25.69
CA SER A 108 10.39 -16.13 -26.54
C SER A 108 10.58 -17.45 -27.32
N GLU A 109 11.25 -18.47 -26.75
CA GLU A 109 11.14 -19.88 -27.21
C GLU A 109 10.26 -20.71 -26.25
N GLY A 110 8.98 -20.32 -26.11
CA GLY A 110 8.06 -20.97 -25.15
C GLY A 110 6.57 -20.84 -25.49
N THR A 111 6.04 -21.85 -26.19
CA THR A 111 4.61 -22.25 -26.22
C THR A 111 3.51 -21.16 -26.28
N LYS A 112 3.01 -20.91 -27.50
CA LYS A 112 1.72 -20.24 -27.73
C LYS A 112 0.58 -21.05 -27.11
N SER A 113 -0.18 -20.48 -26.17
CA SER A 113 -1.40 -21.07 -25.60
C SER A 113 -2.57 -20.09 -25.62
N ASN A 114 -3.80 -20.63 -25.71
CA ASN A 114 -5.00 -19.89 -26.09
C ASN A 114 -5.40 -18.77 -25.11
N LYS A 115 -5.65 -17.56 -25.64
CA LYS A 115 -6.06 -16.36 -24.89
C LYS A 115 -7.48 -16.45 -24.31
N LYS A 116 -7.67 -17.19 -23.21
CA LYS A 116 -8.71 -16.83 -22.23
C LYS A 116 -8.37 -15.45 -21.64
N LYS A 117 -9.38 -14.63 -21.29
CA LYS A 117 -9.17 -13.36 -20.56
C LYS A 117 -8.48 -13.66 -19.22
N ARG A 118 -7.15 -13.48 -19.16
CA ARG A 118 -6.36 -13.67 -17.94
C ARG A 118 -6.68 -12.54 -16.97
N ILE A 119 -7.36 -12.87 -15.88
CA ILE A 119 -7.43 -12.02 -14.69
C ILE A 119 -6.05 -12.09 -14.04
N LEU A 120 -5.43 -10.93 -13.82
CA LEU A 120 -4.13 -10.82 -13.16
C LEU A 120 -4.36 -10.53 -11.68
N GLN A 121 -3.62 -11.21 -10.80
CA GLN A 121 -3.62 -10.97 -9.35
C GLN A 121 -2.43 -10.08 -8.97
N ASP A 122 -2.52 -9.33 -7.88
CA ASP A 122 -1.39 -8.56 -7.36
C ASP A 122 -0.29 -9.45 -6.74
N GLN A 123 0.90 -8.88 -6.57
CA GLN A 123 2.06 -9.58 -6.00
C GLN A 123 2.22 -9.34 -4.48
N VAL A 124 1.16 -8.91 -3.76
CA VAL A 124 1.27 -8.52 -2.35
C VAL A 124 1.72 -9.66 -1.43
N HIS A 125 1.38 -10.91 -1.79
CA HIS A 125 1.74 -12.13 -1.07
C HIS A 125 3.05 -12.77 -1.54
N VAL A 126 3.69 -12.23 -2.58
CA VAL A 126 4.97 -12.78 -3.08
C VAL A 126 6.05 -12.52 -2.03
N LYS A 127 6.83 -13.56 -1.70
CA LYS A 127 8.02 -13.43 -0.85
C LYS A 127 9.09 -12.63 -1.60
N LEU A 128 9.57 -11.56 -0.97
CA LEU A 128 10.52 -10.63 -1.57
C LEU A 128 11.95 -11.16 -1.45
N SER A 129 12.65 -11.34 -2.58
CA SER A 129 14.07 -11.74 -2.57
C SER A 129 14.94 -10.68 -1.91
N ASN A 130 16.07 -11.05 -1.31
CA ASN A 130 16.91 -10.11 -0.52
C ASN A 130 17.47 -8.93 -1.34
N HIS A 131 17.46 -9.06 -2.67
CA HIS A 131 17.88 -8.05 -3.66
C HIS A 131 16.71 -7.31 -4.32
N SER A 132 15.48 -7.44 -3.81
CA SER A 132 14.32 -6.72 -4.34
C SER A 132 14.34 -5.27 -3.84
N ILE A 133 14.72 -4.33 -4.70
CA ILE A 133 14.57 -2.90 -4.43
C ILE A 133 13.11 -2.51 -4.68
N SER A 134 12.56 -1.65 -3.82
CA SER A 134 11.19 -1.18 -4.03
C SER A 134 11.11 0.01 -4.98
N PRO A 135 9.91 0.34 -5.48
CA PRO A 135 9.74 1.48 -6.37
C PRO A 135 9.99 2.85 -5.70
N GLY A 136 9.40 3.08 -4.52
CA GLY A 136 9.35 4.38 -3.84
C GLY A 136 10.35 4.55 -2.68
N GLN A 137 11.46 3.80 -2.70
CA GLN A 137 12.44 3.77 -1.61
C GLN A 137 13.22 5.10 -1.45
N LEU A 138 12.92 5.88 -0.42
CA LEU A 138 13.57 7.19 -0.20
C LEU A 138 15.09 7.13 0.03
N TYR A 139 15.57 6.08 0.72
CA TYR A 139 17.00 5.81 0.90
C TYR A 139 17.22 4.35 1.36
N ALA A 140 18.48 3.91 1.42
CA ALA A 140 18.87 2.69 2.14
C ALA A 140 19.96 3.06 3.15
N THR A 141 19.96 2.46 4.35
CA THR A 141 21.17 2.46 5.19
C THR A 141 22.11 1.36 4.74
N GLU A 142 23.37 1.38 5.17
CA GLU A 142 24.37 0.32 4.90
C GLU A 142 23.87 -1.08 5.29
N SER A 143 22.96 -1.17 6.27
CA SER A 143 22.32 -2.42 6.71
C SER A 143 21.18 -2.91 5.81
N GLY A 144 20.93 -2.26 4.66
CA GLY A 144 19.77 -2.53 3.79
C GLY A 144 18.42 -2.07 4.34
N ARG A 145 18.34 -1.76 5.65
CA ARG A 145 17.14 -1.30 6.35
C ARG A 145 16.87 0.19 6.10
N LEU A 146 15.60 0.59 6.06
CA LEU A 146 15.18 1.99 6.08
C LEU A 146 14.96 2.54 7.50
N PHE A 147 15.12 3.86 7.66
CA PHE A 147 14.67 4.68 8.79
C PHE A 147 15.25 4.38 10.19
N HIS A 148 16.31 3.55 10.33
CA HIS A 148 16.87 3.10 11.62
C HIS A 148 15.84 2.50 12.62
N ALA A 149 14.61 2.23 12.18
CA ALA A 149 13.45 2.02 13.06
C ALA A 149 13.39 0.64 13.73
N GLY A 150 14.50 -0.10 13.75
CA GLY A 150 14.55 -1.49 14.21
C GLY A 150 13.73 -2.45 13.35
N LYS A 151 13.21 -3.49 14.01
CA LYS A 151 12.19 -4.40 13.49
C LYS A 151 10.87 -4.07 14.17
N ILE A 152 9.76 -4.17 13.44
CA ILE A 152 8.40 -3.88 13.96
C ILE A 152 7.46 -5.04 13.64
N LEU A 153 6.84 -5.61 14.67
CA LEU A 153 5.73 -6.56 14.51
C LEU A 153 4.41 -5.80 14.61
N ILE A 154 3.64 -5.80 13.52
CA ILE A 154 2.29 -5.27 13.50
C ILE A 154 1.32 -6.42 13.78
N VAL A 155 0.61 -6.37 14.90
CA VAL A 155 -0.37 -7.40 15.31
C VAL A 155 -1.77 -6.87 15.04
N LEU A 156 -2.52 -7.52 14.15
CA LEU A 156 -3.91 -7.14 13.91
C LEU A 156 -4.82 -7.75 14.98
N VAL A 157 -5.73 -6.95 15.54
CA VAL A 157 -6.63 -7.33 16.63
C VAL A 157 -8.09 -7.13 16.19
N GLY A 158 -8.98 -8.03 16.61
CA GLY A 158 -10.43 -7.85 16.49
C GLY A 158 -11.18 -9.06 15.90
N LEU A 159 -12.51 -9.01 15.98
CA LEU A 159 -13.42 -10.09 15.58
C LEU A 159 -13.36 -10.45 14.08
N PRO A 160 -13.89 -11.63 13.66
CA PRO A 160 -14.11 -11.94 12.25
C PRO A 160 -14.98 -10.86 11.57
N ALA A 161 -14.81 -10.68 10.24
CA ALA A 161 -15.48 -9.65 9.44
C ALA A 161 -15.26 -8.17 9.87
N ARG A 162 -14.28 -7.88 10.75
CA ARG A 162 -13.82 -6.51 11.04
C ARG A 162 -12.62 -6.06 10.18
N SER A 163 -12.60 -6.41 8.90
CA SER A 163 -11.65 -5.91 7.88
C SER A 163 -10.12 -6.09 8.07
N LYS A 164 -9.65 -6.76 9.14
CA LYS A 164 -8.21 -6.98 9.43
C LYS A 164 -7.37 -7.40 8.22
N THR A 165 -7.77 -8.45 7.50
CA THR A 165 -7.06 -8.94 6.31
C THR A 165 -6.89 -7.85 5.24
N LYS A 166 -7.96 -7.08 4.95
CA LYS A 166 -7.91 -5.96 3.99
C LYS A 166 -6.97 -4.85 4.46
N LEU A 167 -6.99 -4.54 5.75
CA LEU A 167 -6.12 -3.56 6.40
C LEU A 167 -4.64 -3.96 6.30
N GLY A 168 -4.31 -5.20 6.67
CA GLY A 168 -2.96 -5.74 6.59
C GLY A 168 -2.44 -5.80 5.16
N VAL A 169 -3.27 -6.20 4.19
CA VAL A 169 -2.91 -6.23 2.76
C VAL A 169 -2.64 -4.81 2.22
N ALA A 170 -3.48 -3.83 2.56
CA ALA A 170 -3.27 -2.44 2.17
C ALA A 170 -1.99 -1.85 2.78
N LEU A 171 -1.76 -2.07 4.09
CA LEU A 171 -0.51 -1.71 4.77
C LEU A 171 0.70 -2.39 4.14
N THR A 172 0.61 -3.66 3.76
CA THR A 172 1.70 -4.39 3.08
C THR A 172 2.08 -3.73 1.77
N ARG A 173 1.11 -3.38 0.91
CA ARG A 173 1.39 -2.65 -0.35
C ARG A 173 2.04 -1.29 -0.09
N TYR A 174 1.52 -0.50 0.85
CA TYR A 174 2.05 0.80 1.19
C TYR A 174 3.48 0.75 1.74
N LEU A 175 3.75 -0.14 2.71
CA LEU A 175 5.06 -0.28 3.33
C LEU A 175 6.10 -0.82 2.34
N ARG A 176 5.73 -1.80 1.50
CA ARG A 176 6.56 -2.26 0.38
C ARG A 176 6.86 -1.13 -0.59
N TRP A 177 5.88 -0.29 -0.94
CA TRP A 177 6.09 0.86 -1.81
C TRP A 177 7.15 1.83 -1.26
N LEU A 178 7.10 2.14 0.04
CA LEU A 178 8.11 2.97 0.73
C LEU A 178 9.51 2.35 0.81
N GLY A 179 9.68 1.07 0.44
CA GLY A 179 10.95 0.33 0.56
C GLY A 179 11.06 -0.56 1.77
N VAL A 180 10.11 -0.49 2.71
CA VAL A 180 10.20 -1.24 3.95
C VAL A 180 9.94 -2.72 3.65
N ARG A 181 10.95 -3.55 3.97
CA ARG A 181 10.93 -5.01 3.82
C ARG A 181 9.82 -5.61 4.70
N THR A 182 8.65 -5.81 4.07
CA THR A 182 7.38 -6.11 4.74
C THR A 182 6.78 -7.41 4.22
N GLN A 183 6.40 -8.30 5.13
CA GLN A 183 5.65 -9.53 4.82
C GLN A 183 4.42 -9.65 5.74
N ILE A 184 3.31 -10.10 5.18
CA ILE A 184 2.10 -10.43 5.92
C ILE A 184 1.99 -11.95 6.13
N PHE A 185 1.50 -12.32 7.30
CA PHE A 185 1.36 -13.69 7.78
C PHE A 185 -0.09 -13.87 8.25
N HIS A 186 -0.91 -14.49 7.40
CA HIS A 186 -2.30 -14.78 7.71
C HIS A 186 -2.40 -16.13 8.41
N ALA A 187 -2.75 -16.15 9.70
CA ALA A 187 -2.96 -17.40 10.45
C ALA A 187 -4.01 -18.32 9.76
N SER A 188 -4.91 -17.73 8.98
CA SER A 188 -5.92 -18.45 8.19
C SER A 188 -5.33 -19.30 7.04
N ASP A 189 -4.18 -18.94 6.47
CA ASP A 189 -3.48 -19.74 5.45
C ASP A 189 -2.73 -20.93 6.06
N TYR A 190 -2.06 -20.73 7.20
CA TYR A 190 -1.43 -21.84 7.94
C TYR A 190 -2.45 -22.91 8.31
N ARG A 191 -3.64 -22.50 8.78
CA ARG A 191 -4.76 -23.40 9.01
C ARG A 191 -5.28 -24.04 7.70
N ARG A 192 -5.49 -23.28 6.62
CA ARG A 192 -5.93 -23.85 5.31
C ARG A 192 -4.97 -24.92 4.77
N ASN A 193 -3.67 -24.76 5.02
CA ASN A 193 -2.63 -25.73 4.64
C ASN A 193 -2.59 -26.97 5.55
N GLU A 194 -3.23 -26.94 6.71
CA GLU A 194 -3.38 -28.10 7.62
C GLU A 194 -4.75 -28.78 7.49
N GLY A 195 -5.74 -28.19 6.79
CA GLY A 195 -7.06 -28.81 6.65
C GLY A 195 -8.20 -27.89 6.23
N CYS A 196 -9.37 -28.49 5.99
CA CYS A 196 -10.61 -27.81 5.61
C CYS A 196 -11.55 -27.56 6.79
N ILE A 197 -12.50 -26.64 6.64
CA ILE A 197 -13.58 -26.42 7.61
C ILE A 197 -14.71 -27.42 7.36
N VAL A 198 -15.26 -27.99 8.43
CA VAL A 198 -16.44 -28.85 8.44
C VAL A 198 -17.39 -28.42 9.55
N ASP A 199 -18.68 -28.74 9.43
CA ASP A 199 -19.61 -28.58 10.55
C ASP A 199 -19.53 -29.75 11.55
N GLU A 200 -20.19 -29.62 12.70
CA GLU A 200 -20.10 -30.61 13.77
C GLU A 200 -20.70 -31.97 13.37
N ASP A 201 -21.74 -31.99 12.52
CA ASP A 201 -22.37 -33.23 12.05
C ASP A 201 -21.42 -34.02 11.13
N GLU A 202 -20.76 -33.33 10.18
CA GLU A 202 -19.75 -33.94 9.32
C GLU A 202 -18.47 -34.30 10.09
N TYR A 203 -18.10 -33.54 11.12
CA TYR A 203 -16.96 -33.83 11.99
C TYR A 203 -17.18 -35.12 12.79
N ASN A 204 -18.33 -35.24 13.46
CA ASN A 204 -18.66 -36.37 14.33
C ASN A 204 -18.92 -37.68 13.56
N SER A 205 -19.29 -37.60 12.28
CA SER A 205 -19.48 -38.79 11.43
C SER A 205 -18.17 -39.37 10.87
N SER A 206 -17.09 -38.59 10.79
CA SER A 206 -15.81 -39.03 10.20
C SER A 206 -14.89 -39.76 11.20
N SER A 207 -14.95 -41.10 11.22
CA SER A 207 -14.18 -41.95 12.14
C SER A 207 -12.70 -42.19 11.78
N VAL A 208 -12.24 -41.75 10.60
CA VAL A 208 -10.87 -42.03 10.09
C VAL A 208 -10.09 -40.75 9.71
N ASP A 209 -10.74 -39.75 9.11
CA ASP A 209 -10.07 -38.56 8.53
C ASP A 209 -10.10 -37.30 9.41
N ALA A 210 -10.36 -37.44 10.72
CA ALA A 210 -10.55 -36.31 11.64
C ALA A 210 -9.29 -35.44 11.88
N LYS A 211 -8.12 -35.76 11.32
CA LYS A 211 -6.87 -34.99 11.50
C LYS A 211 -6.90 -33.66 10.76
N ASP A 212 -7.31 -33.68 9.50
CA ASP A 212 -7.21 -32.54 8.56
C ASP A 212 -8.56 -31.80 8.40
N LYS A 213 -9.43 -31.96 9.40
CA LYS A 213 -10.75 -31.30 9.51
C LYS A 213 -10.77 -30.34 10.69
N PHE A 214 -11.30 -29.13 10.49
CA PHE A 214 -11.48 -28.08 11.49
C PHE A 214 -12.97 -27.83 11.73
N ASN A 215 -13.47 -28.21 12.92
CA ASN A 215 -14.80 -27.84 13.39
C ASN A 215 -14.81 -26.43 14.01
N LEU A 216 -15.98 -25.96 14.44
CA LEU A 216 -16.13 -24.60 14.95
C LEU A 216 -15.31 -24.32 16.23
N ASP A 217 -15.15 -25.32 17.12
CA ASP A 217 -14.28 -25.18 18.30
C ASP A 217 -12.82 -24.96 17.92
N SER A 218 -12.29 -25.67 16.92
CA SER A 218 -10.91 -25.49 16.45
C SER A 218 -10.63 -24.12 15.78
N LEU A 219 -11.68 -23.35 15.46
CA LEU A 219 -11.60 -22.04 14.79
C LEU A 219 -11.77 -20.85 15.73
N CYS A 220 -12.34 -21.08 16.92
CA CYS A 220 -12.64 -20.06 17.91
C CYS A 220 -11.54 -19.99 18.99
N LEU A 221 -11.65 -18.99 19.87
CA LEU A 221 -10.94 -18.96 21.15
C LEU A 221 -11.85 -19.49 22.25
N ASP A 222 -11.25 -20.12 23.25
CA ASP A 222 -11.98 -20.80 24.31
C ASP A 222 -12.57 -19.83 25.32
N ILE A 223 -13.84 -20.07 25.67
CA ILE A 223 -14.48 -19.44 26.83
C ILE A 223 -13.87 -19.97 28.15
N GLU A 224 -13.26 -21.15 28.10
CA GLU A 224 -12.72 -21.90 29.26
C GLU A 224 -11.26 -21.58 29.60
N TYR A 225 -10.68 -20.51 29.04
CA TYR A 225 -9.36 -20.03 29.48
C TYR A 225 -9.38 -19.46 30.91
N VAL A 226 -10.57 -19.20 31.47
CA VAL A 226 -10.77 -18.55 32.78
C VAL A 226 -11.09 -19.54 33.91
N THR A 227 -11.96 -20.53 33.69
CA THR A 227 -12.30 -21.56 34.71
C THR A 227 -12.99 -22.78 34.07
N ASP A 228 -12.32 -23.93 33.98
CA ASP A 228 -12.65 -25.15 34.76
C ASP A 228 -11.73 -26.34 34.40
N LYS A 229 -11.59 -27.33 35.30
CA LYS A 229 -10.71 -28.50 35.07
C LYS A 229 -11.36 -29.65 34.29
N ASP A 230 -12.68 -29.71 34.26
CA ASP A 230 -13.45 -30.92 33.89
C ASP A 230 -13.97 -30.95 32.45
N THR A 231 -13.34 -30.20 31.54
CA THR A 231 -13.95 -29.97 30.21
C THR A 231 -13.58 -31.01 29.15
N ASN A 232 -14.55 -31.24 28.27
CA ASN A 232 -14.70 -32.36 27.33
C ASN A 232 -13.49 -32.55 26.38
N THR A 233 -13.08 -33.80 26.14
CA THR A 233 -11.87 -34.20 25.38
C THR A 233 -11.80 -33.58 23.98
N LEU A 234 -12.95 -33.41 23.32
CA LEU A 234 -13.06 -32.82 21.98
C LEU A 234 -12.60 -31.35 21.94
N LYS A 235 -12.96 -30.55 22.96
CA LYS A 235 -12.51 -29.15 23.06
C LYS A 235 -10.99 -29.07 23.13
N LYS A 236 -10.38 -29.83 24.05
CA LYS A 236 -8.93 -29.90 24.24
C LYS A 236 -8.17 -30.26 22.95
N ALA A 237 -8.75 -31.08 22.08
CA ALA A 237 -8.20 -31.38 20.75
C ALA A 237 -8.30 -30.22 19.75
N GLY A 238 -9.42 -29.47 19.73
CA GLY A 238 -9.58 -28.28 18.90
C GLY A 238 -8.57 -27.17 19.25
N ILE A 239 -8.34 -26.95 20.54
CA ILE A 239 -7.35 -26.00 21.07
C ILE A 239 -5.93 -26.37 20.63
N ALA A 240 -5.59 -27.66 20.71
CA ALA A 240 -4.28 -28.16 20.29
C ALA A 240 -4.05 -27.95 18.78
N LYS A 241 -5.07 -28.21 17.94
CA LYS A 241 -5.03 -27.88 16.50
C LYS A 241 -4.83 -26.38 16.26
N ARG A 242 -5.57 -25.52 16.97
CA ARG A 242 -5.41 -24.05 16.87
C ARG A 242 -3.98 -23.61 17.21
N ARG A 243 -3.48 -24.04 18.37
CA ARG A 243 -2.12 -23.72 18.83
C ARG A 243 -1.04 -24.20 17.84
N ARG A 244 -1.24 -25.34 17.17
CA ARG A 244 -0.29 -25.88 16.18
C ARG A 244 -0.06 -24.92 15.00
N PHE A 245 -1.12 -24.52 14.30
CA PHE A 245 -0.96 -23.64 13.12
C PHE A 245 -0.57 -22.20 13.53
N ILE A 246 -1.02 -21.73 14.70
CA ILE A 246 -0.59 -20.44 15.28
C ILE A 246 0.93 -20.46 15.55
N ASN A 247 1.43 -21.50 16.24
CA ASN A 247 2.86 -21.63 16.53
C ASN A 247 3.69 -21.74 15.25
N LYS A 248 3.20 -22.46 14.22
CA LYS A 248 3.85 -22.50 12.90
C LYS A 248 3.93 -21.10 12.27
N CYS A 249 2.85 -20.34 12.29
CA CYS A 249 2.81 -18.96 11.80
C CYS A 249 3.78 -18.02 12.58
N LEU A 250 3.88 -18.18 13.90
CA LEU A 250 4.80 -17.39 14.74
C LEU A 250 6.27 -17.79 14.53
N ASN A 251 6.55 -19.07 14.28
CA ASN A 251 7.91 -19.51 13.93
C ASN A 251 8.33 -18.96 12.56
N ASP A 252 7.46 -18.98 11.54
CA ASP A 252 7.74 -18.34 10.25
C ASP A 252 7.97 -16.81 10.36
N ILE A 253 7.38 -16.14 11.36
CA ILE A 253 7.64 -14.72 11.70
C ILE A 253 9.00 -14.56 12.38
N ASP A 254 9.35 -15.47 13.29
CA ASP A 254 10.66 -15.52 13.93
C ASP A 254 11.76 -15.74 12.88
N ASP A 255 11.65 -16.75 12.01
CA ASP A 255 12.58 -17.01 10.91
C ASP A 255 12.72 -15.77 10.00
N PHE A 256 11.59 -15.15 9.62
CA PHE A 256 11.61 -13.92 8.82
C PHE A 256 12.37 -12.78 9.52
N PHE A 257 12.20 -12.60 10.83
CA PHE A 257 12.94 -11.57 11.55
C PHE A 257 14.40 -11.95 11.80
N PHE A 258 14.70 -13.16 12.26
CA PHE A 258 16.02 -13.51 12.78
C PHE A 258 16.99 -14.01 11.70
N ASP A 259 16.50 -14.64 10.62
CA ASP A 259 17.35 -15.16 9.53
C ASP A 259 17.53 -14.14 8.38
N ASP A 260 16.50 -13.39 8.00
CA ASP A 260 16.65 -12.27 7.03
C ASP A 260 17.13 -11.01 7.74
N ASN A 261 18.43 -10.71 7.63
CA ASN A 261 19.03 -9.48 8.16
C ASN A 261 18.36 -8.19 7.62
N ASN A 262 17.79 -8.22 6.42
CA ASN A 262 17.13 -7.07 5.79
C ASN A 262 15.65 -6.96 6.16
N SER A 263 15.07 -7.92 6.89
CA SER A 263 13.70 -7.85 7.38
C SER A 263 13.45 -6.61 8.26
N GLN A 264 12.26 -6.03 8.15
CA GLN A 264 11.86 -4.86 8.94
C GLN A 264 10.46 -4.97 9.54
N ILE A 265 9.46 -5.37 8.76
CA ILE A 265 8.07 -5.46 9.25
C ILE A 265 7.45 -6.82 8.96
N ALA A 266 6.94 -7.46 10.00
CA ALA A 266 5.98 -8.55 9.89
C ALA A 266 4.59 -8.01 10.26
N ILE A 267 3.57 -8.34 9.46
CA ILE A 267 2.15 -8.10 9.80
C ILE A 267 1.52 -9.45 10.11
N TYR A 268 1.05 -9.62 11.35
CA TYR A 268 0.41 -10.84 11.82
C TYR A 268 -1.12 -10.66 11.82
N ASP A 269 -1.80 -11.31 10.85
CA ASP A 269 -3.26 -11.30 10.71
C ASP A 269 -3.87 -12.55 11.37
N ALA A 270 -4.29 -12.36 12.62
CA ALA A 270 -5.04 -13.33 13.43
C ALA A 270 -6.12 -12.60 14.26
N LEU A 271 -6.76 -13.28 15.22
CA LEU A 271 -7.82 -12.67 16.04
C LEU A 271 -7.25 -11.79 17.16
N ASN A 272 -6.33 -12.34 17.98
CA ASN A 272 -5.62 -11.64 19.06
C ASN A 272 -6.57 -10.89 20.01
N ILE A 273 -7.72 -11.49 20.31
CA ILE A 273 -8.88 -10.83 20.93
C ILE A 273 -8.87 -10.86 22.47
N THR A 274 -7.97 -11.62 23.09
CA THR A 274 -7.78 -11.66 24.55
C THR A 274 -6.58 -10.81 24.98
N VAL A 275 -6.57 -10.36 26.24
CA VAL A 275 -5.46 -9.60 26.81
C VAL A 275 -4.21 -10.48 26.92
N GLU A 276 -4.38 -11.73 27.33
CA GLU A 276 -3.29 -12.69 27.55
C GLU A 276 -2.54 -13.04 26.26
N GLU A 277 -3.24 -13.16 25.12
CA GLU A 277 -2.59 -13.33 23.80
C GLU A 277 -1.74 -12.10 23.46
N ARG A 278 -2.24 -10.90 23.72
CA ARG A 278 -1.56 -9.63 23.38
C ARG A 278 -0.34 -9.40 24.26
N ASP A 279 -0.45 -9.61 25.57
CA ASP A 279 0.69 -9.52 26.50
C ASP A 279 1.77 -10.57 26.19
N MET A 280 1.38 -11.81 25.88
CA MET A 280 2.33 -12.88 25.51
C MET A 280 3.09 -12.54 24.22
N LEU A 281 2.41 -12.02 23.20
CA LEU A 281 3.06 -11.54 21.97
C LEU A 281 3.99 -10.35 22.26
N ASN A 282 3.54 -9.38 23.06
CA ASN A 282 4.35 -8.22 23.43
C ASN A 282 5.63 -8.64 24.16
N GLN A 283 5.54 -9.58 25.12
CA GLN A 283 6.69 -10.10 25.86
C GLN A 283 7.65 -10.89 24.96
N ARG A 284 7.14 -11.84 24.16
CA ARG A 284 7.95 -12.66 23.23
C ARG A 284 8.84 -11.81 22.33
N TYR A 285 8.27 -10.77 21.73
CA TYR A 285 8.97 -9.95 20.73
C TYR A 285 9.74 -8.76 21.32
N SER A 286 9.29 -8.18 22.45
CA SER A 286 9.98 -7.04 23.08
C SER A 286 11.15 -7.47 23.97
N GLN A 287 11.06 -8.60 24.68
CA GLN A 287 12.09 -9.02 25.65
C GLN A 287 13.23 -9.85 25.02
N GLY A 288 12.99 -10.45 23.84
CA GLY A 288 14.02 -11.08 23.01
C GLY A 288 14.71 -12.30 23.64
N GLU A 289 14.14 -13.50 23.45
CA GLU A 289 14.84 -14.72 23.84
C GLU A 289 16.10 -14.98 22.98
N LYS A 290 17.16 -15.51 23.62
CA LYS A 290 18.39 -16.06 23.02
C LYS A 290 19.38 -15.08 22.35
N GLY A 291 19.55 -13.89 22.93
CA GLY A 291 20.88 -13.27 23.07
C GLY A 291 21.62 -12.81 21.81
N HIS A 292 20.97 -12.75 20.63
CA HIS A 292 21.61 -12.31 19.38
C HIS A 292 20.89 -11.17 18.64
N THR A 293 19.80 -10.62 19.17
CA THR A 293 19.13 -9.45 18.58
C THR A 293 18.54 -8.50 19.61
N MET A 294 18.65 -7.20 19.31
CA MET A 294 17.87 -6.12 19.92
C MET A 294 16.37 -6.42 19.75
N GLY A 295 15.56 -6.19 20.80
CA GLY A 295 14.12 -6.47 20.80
C GLY A 295 13.34 -5.78 19.68
N CYS A 296 12.23 -6.40 19.27
CA CYS A 296 11.34 -5.91 18.23
C CYS A 296 10.28 -4.97 18.83
N SER A 297 9.91 -3.90 18.11
CA SER A 297 8.81 -3.04 18.52
C SER A 297 7.48 -3.66 18.13
N VAL A 298 6.58 -3.89 19.08
CA VAL A 298 5.24 -4.41 18.78
C VAL A 298 4.24 -3.26 18.68
N LEU A 299 3.44 -3.26 17.62
CA LEU A 299 2.35 -2.32 17.38
C LEU A 299 1.05 -3.11 17.15
N PHE A 300 0.08 -2.98 18.05
CA PHE A 300 -1.24 -3.58 17.84
C PHE A 300 -2.12 -2.63 17.02
N ILE A 301 -2.88 -3.17 16.06
CA ILE A 301 -3.89 -2.41 15.31
C ILE A 301 -5.23 -3.14 15.48
N GLU A 302 -6.07 -2.61 16.37
CA GLU A 302 -7.41 -3.10 16.63
C GLU A 302 -8.38 -2.53 15.60
N SER A 303 -8.94 -3.39 14.75
CA SER A 303 -9.89 -2.99 13.73
C SER A 303 -11.32 -3.21 14.22
N ILE A 304 -12.04 -2.11 14.45
CA ILE A 304 -13.43 -2.08 14.91
C ILE A 304 -14.30 -1.55 13.76
N VAL A 305 -15.44 -2.20 13.53
CA VAL A 305 -16.43 -1.78 12.52
C VAL A 305 -17.78 -1.81 13.22
N ASN A 306 -18.38 -0.66 13.49
CA ASN A 306 -19.69 -0.53 14.11
C ASN A 306 -20.81 -0.35 13.06
N ASP A 307 -20.47 0.15 11.86
CA ASP A 307 -21.43 0.24 10.76
C ASP A 307 -21.95 -1.15 10.36
N ALA A 308 -23.27 -1.32 10.50
CA ALA A 308 -23.99 -2.54 10.16
C ALA A 308 -23.93 -2.89 8.67
N GLU A 309 -23.88 -1.90 7.76
CA GLU A 309 -23.76 -2.19 6.33
C GLU A 309 -22.36 -2.68 5.97
N LEU A 310 -21.31 -2.03 6.49
CA LEU A 310 -19.93 -2.48 6.29
C LEU A 310 -19.72 -3.87 6.89
N LEU A 311 -20.24 -4.12 8.10
CA LEU A 311 -20.21 -5.45 8.70
C LEU A 311 -20.91 -6.50 7.83
N LYS A 312 -22.12 -6.21 7.33
CA LYS A 312 -22.84 -7.12 6.43
C LYS A 312 -22.01 -7.42 5.18
N ARG A 313 -21.50 -6.41 4.48
CA ARG A 313 -20.65 -6.58 3.28
C ARG A 313 -19.40 -7.41 3.59
N ASN A 314 -18.76 -7.22 4.74
CA ASN A 314 -17.60 -8.01 5.15
C ASN A 314 -17.95 -9.47 5.46
N ILE A 315 -19.12 -9.75 6.03
CA ILE A 315 -19.64 -11.10 6.25
C ILE A 315 -19.86 -11.80 4.90
N GLU A 316 -20.55 -11.13 3.95
CA GLU A 316 -20.77 -11.67 2.59
C GLU A 316 -19.45 -12.07 1.91
N ILE A 317 -18.42 -11.23 2.02
CA ILE A 317 -17.10 -11.48 1.42
C ILE A 317 -16.36 -12.62 2.13
N ALA A 318 -16.52 -12.77 3.46
CA ALA A 318 -15.94 -13.87 4.21
C ALA A 318 -16.65 -15.22 3.95
N VAL A 319 -17.97 -15.20 3.74
CA VAL A 319 -18.77 -16.37 3.37
C VAL A 319 -18.43 -16.86 1.96
N ASN A 320 -18.12 -15.96 1.03
CA ASN A 320 -17.65 -16.28 -0.32
C ASN A 320 -16.12 -16.52 -0.41
N SER A 321 -15.45 -16.80 0.70
CA SER A 321 -14.01 -17.09 0.73
C SER A 321 -13.70 -18.59 0.65
N LYS A 322 -12.44 -18.94 0.32
CA LYS A 322 -11.95 -20.33 0.22
C LYS A 322 -12.21 -21.20 1.46
N ASP A 323 -12.48 -20.58 2.61
CA ASP A 323 -12.85 -21.28 3.85
C ASP A 323 -14.16 -22.07 3.70
N TYR A 324 -15.02 -21.72 2.74
CA TYR A 324 -16.35 -22.30 2.51
C TYR A 324 -16.55 -22.79 1.06
N ASP A 325 -15.48 -23.07 0.33
CA ASP A 325 -15.58 -23.62 -1.03
C ASP A 325 -16.43 -24.91 -1.03
N GLY A 326 -17.44 -24.95 -1.90
CA GLY A 326 -18.39 -26.07 -2.01
C GLY A 326 -19.56 -26.07 -1.01
N TRP A 327 -19.61 -25.14 -0.05
CA TRP A 327 -20.75 -25.01 0.86
C TRP A 327 -21.90 -24.25 0.21
N SER A 328 -23.15 -24.52 0.65
CA SER A 328 -24.26 -23.63 0.32
C SER A 328 -24.12 -22.31 1.08
N HIS A 329 -24.52 -21.21 0.44
CA HIS A 329 -24.41 -19.86 1.01
C HIS A 329 -25.07 -19.77 2.40
N ALA A 330 -26.25 -20.39 2.59
CA ALA A 330 -26.94 -20.41 3.89
C ALA A 330 -26.17 -21.20 4.98
N ARG A 331 -25.62 -22.39 4.66
CA ARG A 331 -24.81 -23.20 5.61
C ARG A 331 -23.55 -22.44 6.04
N ALA A 332 -22.89 -21.79 5.08
CA ALA A 332 -21.67 -21.02 5.32
C ALA A 332 -21.93 -19.73 6.12
N LEU A 333 -23.04 -19.04 5.84
CA LEU A 333 -23.47 -17.86 6.60
C LEU A 333 -23.77 -18.21 8.06
N ASP A 334 -24.58 -19.25 8.31
CA ASP A 334 -24.90 -19.66 9.68
C ASP A 334 -23.65 -20.04 10.49
N HIS A 335 -22.80 -20.92 9.94
CA HIS A 335 -21.54 -21.31 10.57
C HIS A 335 -20.62 -20.09 10.85
N PHE A 336 -20.53 -19.14 9.93
CA PHE A 336 -19.74 -17.92 10.13
C PHE A 336 -20.35 -16.99 11.20
N MET A 337 -21.67 -16.91 11.29
CA MET A 337 -22.36 -16.16 12.35
C MET A 337 -22.14 -16.80 13.73
N GLN A 338 -22.23 -18.13 13.84
CA GLN A 338 -21.87 -18.84 15.06
C GLN A 338 -20.39 -18.60 15.45
N ARG A 339 -19.48 -18.55 14.47
CA ARG A 339 -18.06 -18.20 14.69
C ARG A 339 -17.88 -16.79 15.25
N ILE A 340 -18.63 -15.81 14.76
CA ILE A 340 -18.63 -14.45 15.35
C ILE A 340 -19.14 -14.52 16.79
N GLN A 341 -20.28 -15.16 17.02
CA GLN A 341 -20.91 -15.24 18.35
C GLN A 341 -20.03 -15.91 19.41
N ARG A 342 -19.37 -17.04 19.08
CA ARG A 342 -18.44 -17.72 20.01
C ARG A 342 -17.25 -16.82 20.37
N ASN A 343 -16.60 -16.20 19.39
CA ASN A 343 -15.47 -15.30 19.64
C ASN A 343 -15.87 -13.99 20.37
N ASN A 344 -17.08 -13.47 20.13
CA ASN A 344 -17.58 -12.26 20.79
C ASN A 344 -17.72 -12.40 22.31
N LYS A 345 -17.90 -13.63 22.83
CA LYS A 345 -17.94 -13.91 24.28
C LYS A 345 -16.58 -13.79 24.98
N VAL A 346 -15.49 -13.83 24.20
CA VAL A 346 -14.10 -13.87 24.66
C VAL A 346 -13.34 -12.59 24.28
N TYR A 347 -13.92 -11.74 23.44
CA TYR A 347 -13.31 -10.51 22.98
C TYR A 347 -13.29 -9.44 24.06
N VAL A 348 -12.09 -8.96 24.35
CA VAL A 348 -11.84 -7.78 25.19
C VAL A 348 -11.24 -6.72 24.29
N GLU A 349 -11.96 -5.60 24.11
CA GLU A 349 -11.45 -4.43 23.41
C GLU A 349 -10.17 -3.91 24.06
N MET A 350 -9.23 -3.39 23.26
CA MET A 350 -7.96 -2.91 23.79
C MET A 350 -8.12 -1.67 24.69
N GLY A 351 -7.15 -1.44 25.58
CA GLY A 351 -7.04 -0.20 26.34
C GLY A 351 -7.77 -0.20 27.68
N GLY A 352 -7.98 -1.38 28.27
CA GLY A 352 -8.19 -1.48 29.72
C GLY A 352 -6.93 -1.11 30.50
N GLU A 353 -7.05 -0.91 31.81
CA GLU A 353 -5.94 -0.43 32.67
C GLU A 353 -4.66 -1.30 32.59
N ASN A 354 -4.83 -2.61 32.40
CA ASN A 354 -3.74 -3.58 32.27
C ASN A 354 -2.90 -3.37 30.98
N GLU A 355 -3.51 -2.85 29.91
CA GLU A 355 -2.92 -2.74 28.58
C GLU A 355 -2.32 -1.36 28.28
N ASN A 356 -2.35 -0.43 29.23
CA ASN A 356 -1.76 0.91 29.09
C ASN A 356 -0.27 0.89 28.65
N HIS A 357 0.43 -0.19 28.96
CA HIS A 357 1.83 -0.41 28.60
C HIS A 357 2.04 -0.81 27.12
N LEU A 358 0.99 -1.27 26.42
CA LEU A 358 1.04 -1.70 25.01
C LEU A 358 0.98 -0.49 24.06
N SER A 359 1.76 -0.54 22.97
CA SER A 359 1.62 0.40 21.85
C SER A 359 0.53 -0.09 20.91
N PHE A 360 -0.58 0.67 20.81
CA PHE A 360 -1.73 0.24 20.00
C PHE A 360 -2.46 1.39 19.32
N VAL A 361 -3.13 1.04 18.22
CA VAL A 361 -4.04 1.92 17.47
C VAL A 361 -5.41 1.26 17.40
N LYS A 362 -6.46 1.91 17.91
CA LYS A 362 -7.84 1.54 17.57
C LYS A 362 -8.20 2.22 16.25
N TYR A 363 -8.57 1.42 15.27
CA TYR A 363 -8.97 1.82 13.94
C TYR A 363 -10.47 1.55 13.79
N ILE A 364 -11.28 2.59 14.01
CA ILE A 364 -12.74 2.49 14.08
C ILE A 364 -13.33 2.96 12.74
N ASP A 365 -14.21 2.13 12.17
CA ASP A 365 -15.03 2.42 10.98
C ASP A 365 -14.21 3.02 9.82
N TYR A 366 -13.13 2.31 9.45
CA TYR A 366 -12.19 2.72 8.42
C TYR A 366 -11.61 4.12 8.62
N GLY A 367 -11.14 4.40 9.84
CA GLY A 367 -10.46 5.65 10.16
C GLY A 367 -11.41 6.84 10.19
N GLU A 368 -12.68 6.64 10.55
CA GLU A 368 -13.53 7.74 11.02
C GLU A 368 -13.07 8.23 12.39
N THR A 369 -12.75 7.30 13.29
CA THR A 369 -12.10 7.59 14.57
C THR A 369 -10.85 6.73 14.70
N LEU A 370 -9.75 7.34 15.16
CA LEU A 370 -8.48 6.67 15.38
C LEU A 370 -7.93 7.09 16.74
N TYR A 371 -7.80 6.13 17.65
CA TYR A 371 -7.20 6.32 18.98
C TYR A 371 -5.81 5.69 19.00
N VAL A 372 -4.82 6.40 19.54
CA VAL A 372 -3.42 5.95 19.61
C VAL A 372 -2.97 5.94 21.07
N ASN A 373 -2.45 4.80 21.54
CA ASN A 373 -1.79 4.69 22.83
C ASN A 373 -0.30 4.39 22.68
N ASN A 374 0.51 4.96 23.58
CA ASN A 374 1.93 4.68 23.76
C ASN A 374 2.77 4.62 22.46
N SER A 375 2.49 5.51 21.50
CA SER A 375 3.21 5.60 20.23
C SER A 375 4.56 6.31 20.41
N ASN A 376 5.52 5.62 21.03
CA ASN A 376 6.92 6.05 21.02
C ASN A 376 7.34 6.36 19.56
N HIS A 377 7.67 7.62 19.30
CA HIS A 377 7.50 8.30 18.01
C HIS A 377 8.48 7.88 16.89
N SER A 378 8.59 6.59 16.57
CA SER A 378 9.35 6.15 15.40
C SER A 378 8.71 6.70 14.12
N TYR A 379 9.54 7.20 13.20
CA TYR A 379 9.09 7.76 11.93
C TYR A 379 8.14 6.82 11.17
N LEU A 380 8.44 5.52 11.21
CA LEU A 380 7.72 4.50 10.47
C LEU A 380 6.34 4.21 11.08
N ILE A 381 6.20 4.20 12.41
CA ILE A 381 4.89 4.10 13.08
C ILE A 381 4.03 5.34 12.74
N ASN A 382 4.62 6.54 12.76
CA ASN A 382 3.92 7.76 12.36
C ASN A 382 3.47 7.73 10.88
N LYS A 383 4.27 7.14 9.97
CA LYS A 383 3.86 6.90 8.57
C LYS A 383 2.73 5.89 8.44
N ILE A 384 2.75 4.80 9.22
CA ILE A 384 1.65 3.83 9.29
C ILE A 384 0.37 4.52 9.74
N ILE A 385 0.40 5.27 10.85
CA ILE A 385 -0.77 6.02 11.36
C ILE A 385 -1.27 7.03 10.32
N SER A 386 -0.37 7.78 9.66
CA SER A 386 -0.73 8.72 8.59
C SER A 386 -1.41 8.03 7.39
N PHE A 387 -1.02 6.80 7.04
CA PHE A 387 -1.69 5.99 6.02
C PHE A 387 -3.06 5.51 6.50
N LEU A 388 -3.17 5.00 7.74
CA LEU A 388 -4.45 4.60 8.34
C LEU A 388 -5.47 5.74 8.33
N MET A 389 -5.06 6.97 8.67
CA MET A 389 -5.94 8.14 8.65
C MET A 389 -6.49 8.51 7.25
N ASN A 390 -5.84 8.07 6.17
CA ASN A 390 -6.26 8.35 4.79
C ASN A 390 -6.94 7.15 4.10
N LEU A 391 -6.77 5.94 4.62
CA LEU A 391 -7.35 4.73 4.07
C LEU A 391 -8.87 4.74 4.24
N LYS A 392 -9.60 4.41 3.16
CA LYS A 392 -11.07 4.27 3.16
C LYS A 392 -11.51 2.99 2.46
N GLU A 393 -12.75 2.56 2.74
CA GLU A 393 -13.30 1.34 2.16
C GLU A 393 -13.55 1.50 0.66
N LYS A 394 -12.71 0.85 -0.14
CA LYS A 394 -12.83 0.83 -1.61
C LYS A 394 -14.05 0.04 -2.07
N LYS A 395 -14.97 0.73 -2.74
CA LYS A 395 -16.14 0.15 -3.41
C LYS A 395 -16.07 0.32 -4.94
N GLY A 396 -15.58 1.46 -5.42
CA GLY A 396 -15.27 1.69 -6.83
C GLY A 396 -14.01 0.99 -7.32
N ARG A 397 -13.72 1.15 -8.63
CA ARG A 397 -12.56 0.56 -9.32
C ARG A 397 -11.63 1.65 -9.86
N VAL A 398 -10.36 1.29 -10.10
CA VAL A 398 -9.42 2.15 -10.82
C VAL A 398 -9.35 1.70 -12.27
N TYR A 399 -9.56 2.62 -13.21
CA TYR A 399 -9.43 2.38 -14.64
C TYR A 399 -8.18 3.10 -15.16
N LEU A 400 -7.23 2.38 -15.74
CA LEU A 400 -6.00 2.94 -16.32
C LEU A 400 -6.08 2.90 -17.84
N SER A 401 -5.82 4.04 -18.49
CA SER A 401 -5.79 4.14 -19.95
C SER A 401 -4.70 5.11 -20.42
N ARG A 402 -4.06 4.82 -21.56
CA ARG A 402 -3.19 5.80 -22.23
C ARG A 402 -4.00 6.97 -22.78
N CYS A 403 -3.34 8.11 -22.94
CA CYS A 403 -3.86 9.17 -23.80
C CYS A 403 -3.94 8.71 -25.27
N GLY A 404 -4.89 9.28 -26.02
CA GLY A 404 -5.00 9.01 -27.45
C GLY A 404 -3.79 9.47 -28.26
N ASN A 405 -3.67 8.95 -29.48
CA ASN A 405 -2.59 9.29 -30.40
C ASN A 405 -2.59 10.76 -30.82
N SER A 406 -1.38 11.27 -31.03
CA SER A 406 -1.09 12.48 -31.79
C SER A 406 -0.28 12.10 -33.05
N ASP A 407 0.15 13.07 -33.86
CA ASP A 407 0.72 12.81 -35.19
C ASP A 407 2.23 12.53 -35.20
N TYR A 408 3.00 13.09 -34.24
CA TYR A 408 4.45 12.84 -34.13
C TYR A 408 4.88 12.25 -32.78
N ASP A 409 3.95 12.17 -31.81
CA ASP A 409 4.14 11.65 -30.45
C ASP A 409 5.31 12.28 -29.68
N LYS A 410 5.73 13.51 -30.04
CA LYS A 410 6.87 14.18 -29.41
C LYS A 410 6.56 14.64 -27.98
N TYR A 411 7.57 14.51 -27.14
CA TYR A 411 7.60 15.00 -25.77
C TYR A 411 7.64 16.53 -25.73
N ASN A 412 8.47 17.20 -26.53
CA ASN A 412 8.64 18.66 -26.37
C ASN A 412 7.44 19.48 -26.89
N ASP A 413 6.70 18.98 -27.88
CA ASP A 413 5.73 19.78 -28.65
C ASP A 413 4.30 19.82 -28.05
N ASP A 414 4.07 19.22 -26.86
CA ASP A 414 2.78 19.06 -26.13
C ASP A 414 1.54 18.90 -27.06
N GLU A 415 1.62 17.87 -27.90
CA GLU A 415 0.75 17.69 -29.05
C GLU A 415 -0.76 17.54 -28.73
N ILE A 416 -1.56 17.76 -29.78
CA ILE A 416 -3.02 17.61 -29.81
C ILE A 416 -3.37 16.19 -30.29
N LEU A 417 -4.55 15.67 -29.91
CA LEU A 417 -5.07 14.43 -30.50
C LEU A 417 -5.31 14.54 -32.00
N ASN A 418 -4.91 13.51 -32.74
CA ASN A 418 -5.28 13.34 -34.15
C ASN A 418 -6.62 12.60 -34.29
N GLY A 419 -7.07 12.39 -35.53
CA GLY A 419 -8.36 11.73 -35.82
C GLY A 419 -8.49 10.35 -35.18
N ARG A 420 -7.42 9.53 -35.19
CA ARG A 420 -7.40 8.22 -34.53
C ARG A 420 -7.46 8.35 -33.01
N GLY A 421 -6.72 9.30 -32.43
CA GLY A 421 -6.75 9.61 -31.00
C GLY A 421 -8.11 10.08 -30.50
N ILE A 422 -8.83 10.87 -31.31
CA ILE A 422 -10.21 11.32 -31.04
C ILE A 422 -11.18 10.13 -31.02
N ASP A 423 -11.10 9.21 -31.99
CA ASP A 423 -12.00 8.06 -32.05
C ASP A 423 -11.69 7.01 -30.98
N PHE A 424 -10.41 6.80 -30.65
CA PHE A 424 -9.99 6.07 -29.46
C PHE A 424 -10.62 6.67 -28.19
N ALA A 425 -10.51 7.99 -27.98
CA ALA A 425 -11.02 8.64 -26.78
C ALA A 425 -12.55 8.48 -26.62
N LYS A 426 -13.31 8.61 -27.72
CA LYS A 426 -14.77 8.36 -27.74
C LYS A 426 -15.10 6.90 -27.36
N LYS A 427 -14.44 5.93 -27.99
CA LYS A 427 -14.68 4.48 -27.75
C LYS A 427 -14.31 4.09 -26.33
N MET A 428 -13.14 4.52 -25.86
CA MET A 428 -12.66 4.30 -24.50
C MET A 428 -13.64 4.86 -23.46
N THR A 429 -14.11 6.10 -23.65
CA THR A 429 -15.14 6.72 -22.80
C THR A 429 -16.43 5.89 -22.75
N ALA A 430 -16.91 5.41 -23.90
CA ALA A 430 -18.11 4.58 -23.98
C ALA A 430 -17.93 3.23 -23.27
N VAL A 431 -16.79 2.56 -23.47
CA VAL A 431 -16.48 1.26 -22.85
C VAL A 431 -16.41 1.38 -21.33
N VAL A 432 -15.72 2.39 -20.79
CA VAL A 432 -15.61 2.60 -19.34
C VAL A 432 -16.96 2.93 -18.71
N ILE A 433 -17.75 3.85 -19.31
CA ILE A 433 -19.08 4.19 -18.81
C ILE A 433 -20.03 2.99 -18.85
N ASN A 434 -20.07 2.24 -19.96
CA ASN A 434 -20.91 1.04 -20.08
C ASN A 434 -20.50 -0.05 -19.08
N ARG A 435 -19.20 -0.17 -18.78
CA ARG A 435 -18.68 -1.10 -17.78
C ARG A 435 -19.13 -0.72 -16.37
N ILE A 436 -18.96 0.55 -15.97
CA ILE A 436 -19.42 1.07 -14.68
C ILE A 436 -20.93 0.86 -14.53
N ASN A 437 -21.73 1.24 -15.54
CA ASN A 437 -23.18 1.08 -15.52
C ASN A 437 -23.62 -0.39 -15.38
N THR A 438 -22.97 -1.32 -16.10
CA THR A 438 -23.25 -2.76 -15.98
C THR A 438 -22.95 -3.28 -14.57
N LEU A 439 -21.85 -2.83 -13.95
CA LEU A 439 -21.49 -3.22 -12.59
C LEU A 439 -22.50 -2.70 -11.56
N ARG A 440 -22.94 -1.44 -11.69
CA ARG A 440 -23.93 -0.83 -10.78
C ARG A 440 -25.30 -1.50 -10.87
N LYS A 441 -25.79 -1.77 -12.09
CA LYS A 441 -27.02 -2.54 -12.29
C LYS A 441 -26.95 -3.93 -11.65
N ASN A 442 -25.81 -4.61 -11.76
CA ASN A 442 -25.63 -5.92 -11.11
C ASN A 442 -25.63 -5.81 -9.57
N SER A 443 -25.07 -4.75 -8.98
CA SER A 443 -25.17 -4.54 -7.52
C SER A 443 -26.58 -4.18 -7.05
N GLU A 444 -27.33 -3.39 -7.83
CA GLU A 444 -28.74 -3.06 -7.54
C GLU A 444 -29.65 -4.29 -7.64
N LEU A 445 -29.50 -5.08 -8.71
CA LEU A 445 -30.22 -6.35 -8.89
C LEU A 445 -29.91 -7.37 -7.79
N ASN A 446 -28.68 -7.37 -7.25
CA ASN A 446 -28.31 -8.21 -6.11
C ASN A 446 -28.80 -7.65 -4.76
N ALA A 447 -29.13 -6.35 -4.67
CA ALA A 447 -29.74 -5.75 -3.48
C ALA A 447 -31.26 -6.01 -3.42
N ILE A 448 -31.90 -6.22 -4.58
CA ILE A 448 -33.32 -6.58 -4.70
C ILE A 448 -33.43 -8.11 -4.64
N SER A 449 -33.77 -8.64 -3.45
CA SER A 449 -34.11 -10.06 -3.27
C SER A 449 -35.23 -10.50 -4.25
N PRO A 450 -35.29 -11.77 -4.67
CA PRO A 450 -36.15 -12.25 -5.77
C PRO A 450 -37.63 -12.41 -5.37
N ALA A 451 -38.28 -11.30 -5.02
CA ALA A 451 -39.63 -11.26 -4.47
C ALA A 451 -40.47 -10.08 -5.00
N SER A 452 -40.35 -9.73 -6.30
CA SER A 452 -41.42 -9.09 -7.10
C SER A 452 -41.00 -8.97 -8.58
N PRO A 453 -41.86 -9.34 -9.55
CA PRO A 453 -41.61 -9.04 -10.96
C PRO A 453 -42.04 -7.60 -11.27
N VAL A 454 -41.08 -6.75 -11.66
CA VAL A 454 -41.39 -5.44 -12.25
C VAL A 454 -41.17 -5.53 -13.76
N SER A 455 -42.20 -5.13 -14.51
CA SER A 455 -42.26 -5.27 -15.96
C SER A 455 -41.18 -4.46 -16.68
N SER A 456 -40.52 -5.10 -17.65
CA SER A 456 -39.72 -4.41 -18.66
C SER A 456 -40.56 -3.45 -19.49
N ASN A 457 -40.15 -2.18 -19.60
CA ASN A 457 -40.29 -1.36 -20.80
C ASN A 457 -39.29 -0.19 -20.79
N GLU A 458 -38.61 0.00 -21.92
CA GLU A 458 -37.90 1.20 -22.38
C GLU A 458 -37.00 1.96 -21.38
N PHE A 459 -35.70 1.63 -21.35
CA PHE A 459 -34.66 2.44 -20.70
C PHE A 459 -33.95 3.35 -21.70
N SER A 460 -34.11 4.67 -21.53
CA SER A 460 -33.47 5.71 -22.34
C SER A 460 -32.03 6.01 -21.89
N ILE A 461 -31.23 6.59 -22.79
CA ILE A 461 -29.81 6.94 -22.57
C ILE A 461 -29.61 8.09 -21.55
N ASP A 462 -30.69 8.73 -21.09
CA ASP A 462 -30.66 9.85 -20.12
C ASP A 462 -30.39 9.43 -18.65
N ASP A 463 -30.39 8.14 -18.31
CA ASP A 463 -30.20 7.65 -16.93
C ASP A 463 -28.78 7.86 -16.35
N LEU A 464 -27.87 8.48 -17.10
CA LEU A 464 -26.63 9.05 -16.55
C LEU A 464 -26.87 10.32 -15.70
N ARG A 465 -28.11 10.82 -15.66
CA ARG A 465 -28.55 11.81 -14.67
C ARG A 465 -28.70 11.17 -13.30
N THR A 466 -27.57 10.96 -12.62
CA THR A 466 -27.59 10.85 -11.15
C THR A 466 -28.40 12.03 -10.58
N GLN A 467 -29.23 11.79 -9.56
CA GLN A 467 -30.06 12.87 -8.97
C GLN A 467 -29.20 14.06 -8.47
N VAL A 468 -27.92 13.81 -8.20
CA VAL A 468 -26.89 14.79 -7.82
C VAL A 468 -26.45 15.72 -8.97
N SER A 469 -26.67 15.35 -10.23
CA SER A 469 -26.23 16.13 -11.41
C SER A 469 -27.26 17.14 -11.91
N VAL A 470 -28.56 16.90 -11.68
CA VAL A 470 -29.64 17.81 -12.10
C VAL A 470 -29.58 19.14 -11.33
N ASP A 471 -29.15 19.10 -10.07
CA ASP A 471 -29.09 20.27 -9.19
C ASP A 471 -27.95 21.26 -9.47
N ARG A 472 -26.93 20.91 -10.26
CA ARG A 472 -25.77 21.82 -10.50
C ARG A 472 -26.10 22.99 -11.41
N ASN A 473 -26.93 22.79 -12.44
CA ASN A 473 -27.21 23.81 -13.46
C ASN A 473 -28.56 24.54 -13.28
N MET A 474 -29.45 24.05 -12.41
CA MET A 474 -30.77 24.66 -12.17
C MET A 474 -30.79 25.73 -11.06
N ASN A 475 -29.70 25.90 -10.30
CA ASN A 475 -29.68 26.69 -9.06
C ASN A 475 -29.11 28.13 -9.18
N LEU A 476 -29.25 28.77 -10.35
CA LEU A 476 -29.17 30.24 -10.42
C LEU A 476 -30.48 30.85 -9.89
N GLY A 477 -30.57 31.13 -8.59
CA GLY A 477 -31.58 32.06 -8.07
C GLY A 477 -32.22 31.78 -6.70
N LYS A 478 -31.87 30.71 -5.97
CA LYS A 478 -32.42 30.46 -4.62
C LYS A 478 -31.34 30.19 -3.58
N VAL A 479 -31.17 31.15 -2.66
CA VAL A 479 -30.10 31.23 -1.65
C VAL A 479 -30.09 30.05 -0.66
N ASN A 480 -31.22 29.34 -0.49
CA ASN A 480 -31.41 28.37 0.60
C ASN A 480 -31.13 26.89 0.23
N LYS A 481 -30.56 26.59 -0.95
CA LYS A 481 -30.08 25.24 -1.33
C LYS A 481 -28.76 25.25 -2.09
N ARG A 482 -27.73 25.92 -1.54
CA ARG A 482 -26.35 25.56 -1.93
C ARG A 482 -26.08 24.14 -1.41
N GLN A 483 -25.74 23.20 -2.29
CA GLN A 483 -25.03 22.00 -1.85
C GLN A 483 -23.77 22.47 -1.12
N ILE A 484 -23.57 22.03 0.12
CA ILE A 484 -22.28 22.14 0.79
C ILE A 484 -21.27 21.41 -0.10
N SER A 485 -20.12 22.02 -0.37
CA SER A 485 -19.07 21.46 -1.23
C SER A 485 -18.51 20.17 -0.64
N ARG A 486 -19.14 19.03 -0.93
CA ARG A 486 -18.63 17.69 -0.58
C ARG A 486 -17.42 17.38 -1.46
N HIS A 487 -16.34 16.91 -0.84
CA HIS A 487 -15.10 16.61 -1.55
C HIS A 487 -15.26 15.40 -2.48
N ASP A 488 -14.73 15.48 -3.70
CA ASP A 488 -14.74 14.36 -4.66
C ASP A 488 -14.21 13.06 -4.03
N GLY A 489 -14.86 11.95 -4.35
CA GLY A 489 -14.52 10.63 -3.80
C GLY A 489 -15.10 10.34 -2.41
N SER A 490 -15.93 11.23 -1.83
CA SER A 490 -16.70 10.92 -0.61
C SER A 490 -17.79 9.88 -0.89
N ASP A 491 -18.55 10.08 -1.97
CA ASP A 491 -19.71 9.27 -2.31
C ASP A 491 -19.30 8.01 -3.08
N GLU A 492 -19.94 6.88 -2.79
CA GLU A 492 -19.58 5.56 -3.32
C GLU A 492 -19.82 5.45 -4.82
N ASP A 493 -20.88 6.11 -5.31
CA ASP A 493 -21.23 6.20 -6.73
C ASP A 493 -20.47 7.29 -7.48
N SER A 494 -19.55 8.01 -6.83
CA SER A 494 -18.77 9.05 -7.50
C SER A 494 -17.90 8.46 -8.62
N VAL A 495 -17.77 9.23 -9.72
CA VAL A 495 -16.86 8.92 -10.82
C VAL A 495 -15.99 10.15 -11.05
N VAL A 496 -14.67 9.99 -11.02
CA VAL A 496 -13.71 11.09 -11.20
C VAL A 496 -12.67 10.69 -12.23
N VAL A 497 -12.35 11.60 -13.15
CA VAL A 497 -11.27 11.41 -14.12
C VAL A 497 -10.06 12.22 -13.69
N PHE A 498 -8.89 11.57 -13.58
CA PHE A 498 -7.60 12.22 -13.46
C PHE A 498 -6.90 12.24 -14.82
N SER A 499 -6.46 13.41 -15.26
CA SER A 499 -5.63 13.56 -16.47
C SER A 499 -4.26 14.12 -16.11
N ALA A 500 -3.22 13.74 -16.86
CA ALA A 500 -2.00 14.54 -16.94
C ALA A 500 -2.32 15.98 -17.42
N PRO A 501 -1.47 16.98 -17.14
CA PRO A 501 -1.68 18.35 -17.59
C PRO A 501 -1.51 18.54 -19.10
N ARG A 502 -0.77 17.63 -19.76
CA ARG A 502 -0.49 17.62 -21.20
C ARG A 502 -1.75 17.66 -22.05
N LYS A 503 -1.67 18.36 -23.18
CA LYS A 503 -2.82 18.67 -24.04
C LYS A 503 -3.54 17.43 -24.55
N ARG A 504 -2.85 16.52 -25.27
CA ARG A 504 -3.41 15.21 -25.71
C ARG A 504 -4.14 14.43 -24.61
N THR A 505 -3.60 14.44 -23.39
CA THR A 505 -4.15 13.69 -22.26
C THR A 505 -5.42 14.34 -21.72
N TYR A 506 -5.42 15.67 -21.61
CA TYR A 506 -6.60 16.43 -21.22
C TYR A 506 -7.70 16.39 -22.29
N ASP A 507 -7.33 16.46 -23.57
CA ASP A 507 -8.24 16.34 -24.72
C ASP A 507 -8.87 14.95 -24.80
N THR A 508 -8.14 13.91 -24.40
CA THR A 508 -8.71 12.55 -24.21
C THR A 508 -9.76 12.55 -23.09
N ALA A 509 -9.47 13.24 -21.98
CA ALA A 509 -10.39 13.36 -20.85
C ALA A 509 -11.63 14.24 -21.13
N GLN A 510 -11.57 15.15 -22.11
CA GLN A 510 -12.70 16.04 -22.47
C GLN A 510 -13.99 15.27 -22.83
N PHE A 511 -13.88 14.04 -23.33
CA PHE A 511 -15.05 13.22 -23.66
C PHE A 511 -15.86 12.79 -22.43
N PHE A 512 -15.20 12.61 -21.28
CA PHE A 512 -15.87 12.42 -19.99
C PHE A 512 -16.46 13.73 -19.45
N LEU A 513 -15.77 14.86 -19.62
CA LEU A 513 -16.28 16.17 -19.21
C LEU A 513 -17.57 16.53 -19.96
N LYS A 514 -17.63 16.24 -21.26
CA LYS A 514 -18.84 16.36 -22.11
C LYS A 514 -19.99 15.45 -21.67
N LYS A 515 -19.72 14.42 -20.87
CA LYS A 515 -20.71 13.54 -20.23
C LYS A 515 -21.05 13.96 -18.78
N GLY A 516 -20.56 15.12 -18.32
CA GLY A 516 -20.83 15.66 -16.99
C GLY A 516 -19.94 15.12 -15.86
N ILE A 517 -18.93 14.29 -16.18
CA ILE A 517 -18.02 13.70 -15.21
C ILE A 517 -16.88 14.68 -14.91
N THR A 518 -16.55 14.86 -13.63
CA THR A 518 -15.50 15.78 -13.20
C THR A 518 -14.11 15.31 -13.68
N VAL A 519 -13.39 16.18 -14.39
CA VAL A 519 -12.00 15.96 -14.82
C VAL A 519 -11.06 16.83 -13.98
N ARG A 520 -10.10 16.22 -13.29
CA ARG A 520 -9.03 16.89 -12.53
C ARG A 520 -7.70 16.72 -13.23
N LYS A 521 -6.99 17.82 -13.51
CA LYS A 521 -5.59 17.78 -13.95
C LYS A 521 -4.69 17.48 -12.75
N LYS A 522 -3.77 16.52 -12.90
CA LYS A 522 -2.80 16.10 -11.87
C LYS A 522 -1.39 16.25 -12.41
N LEU A 523 -0.57 17.10 -11.78
CA LEU A 523 0.81 17.33 -12.20
C LEU A 523 1.66 16.08 -12.02
N GLU A 524 1.32 15.26 -11.02
CA GLU A 524 1.86 13.94 -10.72
C GLU A 524 1.76 12.97 -11.91
N LEU A 525 0.70 13.08 -12.73
CA LEU A 525 0.51 12.26 -13.93
C LEU A 525 1.33 12.71 -15.15
N LYS A 526 2.20 13.73 -15.03
CA LYS A 526 3.13 14.08 -16.11
C LYS A 526 4.05 12.90 -16.41
N GLN A 527 4.17 12.59 -17.71
CA GLN A 527 5.13 11.64 -18.30
C GLN A 527 6.53 11.85 -17.72
N LEU A 528 7.28 10.75 -17.56
CA LEU A 528 8.68 10.75 -17.16
C LEU A 528 9.46 11.73 -18.04
N ASN A 529 10.26 12.61 -17.44
CA ASN A 529 11.09 13.55 -18.18
C ASN A 529 12.31 12.84 -18.81
N PRO A 530 12.43 12.72 -20.14
CA PRO A 530 13.56 12.05 -20.78
C PRO A 530 14.87 12.86 -20.71
N GLY A 531 14.82 14.15 -20.37
CA GLY A 531 16.03 14.97 -20.28
C GLY A 531 16.65 15.27 -21.64
N VAL A 532 17.96 15.10 -21.79
CA VAL A 532 18.67 15.39 -23.05
C VAL A 532 18.25 14.48 -24.22
N ILE A 533 17.78 13.26 -23.95
CA ILE A 533 17.34 12.29 -24.97
C ILE A 533 15.88 12.51 -25.43
N ALA A 534 15.29 13.67 -25.12
CA ALA A 534 13.93 14.00 -25.56
C ALA A 534 13.82 13.93 -27.10
N ASP A 535 12.78 13.25 -27.57
CA ASP A 535 12.43 13.09 -28.99
C ASP A 535 13.47 12.35 -29.87
N MET A 536 14.49 11.74 -29.27
CA MET A 536 15.45 10.87 -29.97
C MET A 536 14.91 9.44 -30.13
N SER A 537 15.34 8.73 -31.17
CA SER A 537 15.13 7.27 -31.27
C SER A 537 16.10 6.50 -30.36
N LEU A 538 15.80 5.22 -30.08
CA LEU A 538 16.70 4.36 -29.31
C LEU A 538 18.07 4.19 -29.99
N ASP A 539 18.08 4.07 -31.32
CA ASP A 539 19.31 3.98 -32.11
C ASP A 539 20.13 5.29 -32.03
N GLU A 540 19.47 6.45 -32.12
CA GLU A 540 20.14 7.74 -31.95
C GLU A 540 20.72 7.94 -30.54
N VAL A 541 20.03 7.47 -29.50
CA VAL A 541 20.54 7.52 -28.12
C VAL A 541 21.78 6.64 -27.99
N LYS A 542 21.74 5.43 -28.54
CA LYS A 542 22.86 4.49 -28.55
C LYS A 542 24.08 5.00 -29.33
N GLU A 543 23.86 5.73 -30.43
CA GLU A 543 24.94 6.36 -31.20
C GLU A 543 25.54 7.60 -30.50
N LYS A 544 24.70 8.45 -29.89
CA LYS A 544 25.14 9.72 -29.27
C LYS A 544 25.66 9.56 -27.83
N TYR A 545 25.14 8.58 -27.10
CA TYR A 545 25.38 8.34 -25.67
C TYR A 545 25.53 6.84 -25.36
N PRO A 546 26.54 6.15 -25.95
CA PRO A 546 26.68 4.70 -25.80
C PRO A 546 26.85 4.26 -24.33
N ASP A 547 27.66 5.00 -23.57
CA ASP A 547 27.94 4.69 -22.16
C ASP A 547 26.69 4.89 -21.27
N GLU A 548 25.96 6.01 -21.44
CA GLU A 548 24.67 6.24 -20.73
C GLU A 548 23.62 5.17 -21.12
N PHE A 549 23.67 4.65 -22.35
CA PHE A 549 22.75 3.61 -22.83
C PHE A 549 23.05 2.23 -22.24
N GLU A 550 24.33 1.87 -22.04
CA GLU A 550 24.73 0.63 -21.36
C GLU A 550 24.32 0.64 -19.88
N GLU A 551 24.62 1.73 -19.15
CA GLU A 551 24.19 1.90 -17.76
C GLU A 551 22.65 1.91 -17.61
N PHE A 552 21.93 2.47 -18.59
CA PHE A 552 20.47 2.41 -18.65
C PHE A 552 19.94 0.99 -18.77
N LEU A 553 20.55 0.14 -19.60
CA LEU A 553 20.14 -1.26 -19.77
C LEU A 553 20.41 -2.10 -18.52
N GLU A 554 21.48 -1.82 -17.77
CA GLU A 554 21.75 -2.50 -16.50
C GLU A 554 20.69 -2.19 -15.42
N SER A 555 20.21 -0.94 -15.35
CA SER A 555 19.30 -0.49 -14.29
C SER A 555 18.19 0.46 -14.76
N PRO A 556 17.24 0.02 -15.64
CA PRO A 556 16.29 0.92 -16.30
C PRO A 556 15.33 1.67 -15.35
N TYR A 557 15.24 1.23 -14.10
CA TYR A 557 14.38 1.86 -13.09
C TYR A 557 15.06 3.04 -12.36
N PHE A 558 16.34 2.88 -12.01
CA PHE A 558 17.09 3.87 -11.24
C PHE A 558 17.90 4.81 -12.13
N TYR A 559 18.17 4.40 -13.37
CA TYR A 559 18.92 5.22 -14.31
C TYR A 559 18.22 6.55 -14.59
N ARG A 560 19.01 7.63 -14.62
CA ARG A 560 18.55 8.99 -14.89
C ARG A 560 19.46 9.63 -15.93
N PHE A 561 19.00 9.66 -17.18
CA PHE A 561 19.64 10.42 -18.25
C PHE A 561 19.89 11.87 -17.85
N SER A 562 20.92 12.48 -18.42
CA SER A 562 21.29 13.87 -18.17
C SER A 562 20.07 14.82 -18.26
N LYS A 563 19.81 15.61 -17.20
CA LYS A 563 18.65 16.52 -17.03
C LYS A 563 17.25 15.85 -17.06
N GLY A 564 17.17 14.53 -16.95
CA GLY A 564 15.93 13.74 -16.93
C GLY A 564 15.37 13.40 -15.53
N GLU A 565 14.34 12.56 -15.51
CA GLU A 565 13.80 11.85 -14.34
C GLU A 565 14.03 10.33 -14.55
N SER A 566 14.36 9.60 -13.48
CA SER A 566 14.27 8.14 -13.44
C SER A 566 12.84 7.66 -13.15
N TYR A 567 12.56 6.36 -13.29
CA TYR A 567 11.30 5.81 -12.77
C TYR A 567 11.20 5.94 -11.25
N HIS A 568 12.33 5.89 -10.54
CA HIS A 568 12.39 6.16 -9.12
C HIS A 568 11.94 7.59 -8.76
N ASP A 569 12.42 8.61 -9.48
CA ASP A 569 11.99 10.00 -9.29
C ASP A 569 10.48 10.16 -9.53
N LEU A 570 9.97 9.52 -10.59
CA LEU A 570 8.55 9.50 -10.91
C LEU A 570 7.73 8.80 -9.80
N ALA A 571 8.24 7.72 -9.19
CA ALA A 571 7.59 7.04 -8.07
C ALA A 571 7.47 7.94 -6.84
N LEU A 572 8.54 8.66 -6.49
CA LEU A 572 8.52 9.62 -5.38
C LEU A 572 7.51 10.74 -5.64
N ARG A 573 7.50 11.31 -6.86
CA ARG A 573 6.54 12.33 -7.29
C ARG A 573 5.09 11.84 -7.33
N MET A 574 4.85 10.55 -7.56
CA MET A 574 3.51 9.95 -7.56
C MET A 574 2.93 9.73 -6.15
N GLY A 575 3.73 9.87 -5.09
CA GLY A 575 3.33 9.55 -3.72
C GLY A 575 2.05 10.26 -3.25
N SER A 576 1.90 11.56 -3.51
CA SER A 576 0.69 12.32 -3.17
C SER A 576 -0.57 11.78 -3.87
N LEU A 577 -0.44 11.43 -5.14
CA LEU A 577 -1.55 10.90 -5.94
C LEU A 577 -1.97 9.51 -5.47
N ILE A 578 -1.01 8.66 -5.07
CA ILE A 578 -1.30 7.34 -4.48
C ILE A 578 -2.17 7.49 -3.22
N PHE A 579 -1.84 8.45 -2.33
CA PHE A 579 -2.68 8.77 -1.17
C PHE A 579 -4.08 9.28 -1.54
N GLU A 580 -4.22 10.11 -2.58
CA GLU A 580 -5.54 10.56 -3.05
C GLU A 580 -6.36 9.39 -3.61
N VAL A 581 -5.75 8.52 -4.43
CA VAL A 581 -6.40 7.31 -4.95
C VAL A 581 -6.79 6.37 -3.80
N GLU A 582 -5.95 6.19 -2.77
CA GLU A 582 -6.26 5.39 -1.57
C GLU A 582 -7.27 6.04 -0.61
N ARG A 583 -7.62 7.32 -0.81
CA ARG A 583 -8.70 8.01 -0.08
C ARG A 583 -10.07 8.02 -0.78
N MET A 584 -10.13 7.85 -2.11
CA MET A 584 -11.39 7.90 -2.87
C MET A 584 -12.26 6.62 -2.77
N ASN A 585 -13.56 6.75 -2.50
CA ASN A 585 -14.46 5.59 -2.37
C ASN A 585 -15.01 5.09 -3.71
N GLY A 586 -15.26 6.01 -4.66
CA GLY A 586 -15.86 5.73 -5.97
C GLY A 586 -14.88 5.34 -7.08
N ASP A 587 -15.38 5.33 -8.32
CA ASP A 587 -14.62 4.93 -9.51
C ASP A 587 -13.64 6.04 -9.95
N VAL A 588 -12.37 5.69 -10.11
CA VAL A 588 -11.30 6.63 -10.52
C VAL A 588 -10.73 6.23 -11.87
N ILE A 589 -10.82 7.12 -12.85
CA ILE A 589 -10.36 6.90 -14.22
C ILE A 589 -9.08 7.72 -14.43
N ILE A 590 -7.95 7.05 -14.63
CA ILE A 590 -6.63 7.67 -14.76
C ILE A 590 -6.19 7.59 -16.22
N ILE A 591 -6.13 8.76 -16.87
CA ILE A 591 -5.66 8.92 -18.24
C ILE A 591 -4.29 9.60 -18.18
N ALA A 592 -3.24 8.89 -18.58
CA ALA A 592 -1.87 9.39 -18.49
C ALA A 592 -0.96 8.83 -19.59
N HIS A 593 0.32 9.19 -19.57
CA HIS A 593 1.32 8.51 -20.38
C HIS A 593 1.73 7.18 -19.76
N GLU A 594 2.20 6.24 -20.58
CA GLU A 594 2.61 4.90 -20.17
C GLU A 594 3.51 4.90 -18.93
N SER A 595 4.60 5.67 -18.91
CA SER A 595 5.52 5.73 -17.77
C SER A 595 4.84 6.06 -16.43
N ALA A 596 3.82 6.93 -16.43
CA ALA A 596 3.03 7.26 -15.23
C ALA A 596 2.05 6.13 -14.85
N LEU A 597 1.48 5.45 -15.85
CA LEU A 597 0.61 4.28 -15.62
C LEU A 597 1.40 3.08 -15.07
N ARG A 598 2.62 2.83 -15.56
CA ARG A 598 3.56 1.80 -15.05
C ARG A 598 3.75 1.92 -13.54
N ILE A 599 3.94 3.16 -13.06
CA ILE A 599 4.16 3.50 -11.64
C ILE A 599 2.90 3.26 -10.78
N ILE A 600 1.74 3.75 -11.22
CA ILE A 600 0.48 3.58 -10.46
C ILE A 600 0.01 2.12 -10.45
N TYR A 601 0.11 1.43 -11.59
CA TYR A 601 -0.13 -0.01 -11.66
C TYR A 601 0.87 -0.77 -10.79
N GLY A 602 2.14 -0.35 -10.77
CA GLY A 602 3.17 -0.93 -9.94
C GLY A 602 2.83 -0.87 -8.44
N TYR A 603 2.32 0.27 -7.96
CA TYR A 603 1.77 0.38 -6.61
C TYR A 603 0.56 -0.54 -6.40
N LEU A 604 -0.48 -0.39 -7.23
CA LEU A 604 -1.77 -1.09 -7.06
C LEU A 604 -1.66 -2.61 -7.18
N MET A 605 -0.71 -3.11 -7.97
CA MET A 605 -0.45 -4.54 -8.20
C MET A 605 0.81 -5.06 -7.49
N ALA A 606 1.38 -4.25 -6.57
CA ALA A 606 2.53 -4.59 -5.72
C ALA A 606 3.79 -5.08 -6.48
N LYS A 607 4.06 -4.49 -7.64
CA LYS A 607 5.21 -4.85 -8.51
C LYS A 607 6.55 -4.38 -7.95
N SER A 608 7.61 -5.13 -8.26
CA SER A 608 8.98 -4.76 -7.92
C SER A 608 9.50 -3.59 -8.78
N ALA A 609 10.57 -2.92 -8.35
CA ALA A 609 11.25 -1.92 -9.18
C ALA A 609 11.77 -2.51 -10.51
N LYS A 610 12.11 -3.80 -10.55
CA LYS A 610 12.57 -4.49 -11.77
C LYS A 610 11.43 -4.78 -12.75
N ASP A 611 10.23 -5.05 -12.23
CA ASP A 611 9.04 -5.32 -13.04
C ASP A 611 8.48 -4.04 -13.69
N ILE A 612 8.59 -2.87 -13.05
CA ILE A 612 7.89 -1.66 -13.49
C ILE A 612 8.28 -1.19 -14.91
N PRO A 613 9.56 -1.15 -15.32
CA PRO A 613 9.95 -0.72 -16.65
C PRO A 613 9.48 -1.65 -17.78
N THR A 614 9.14 -2.91 -17.50
CA THR A 614 8.67 -3.90 -18.49
C THR A 614 7.14 -3.97 -18.62
N LEU A 615 6.38 -3.19 -17.83
CA LEU A 615 4.92 -3.17 -17.88
C LEU A 615 4.39 -2.46 -19.13
N GLU A 616 3.84 -3.20 -20.08
CA GLU A 616 3.27 -2.63 -21.31
C GLU A 616 1.83 -2.10 -21.15
N PHE A 617 1.61 -0.88 -21.65
CA PHE A 617 0.29 -0.28 -21.80
C PHE A 617 -0.02 -0.05 -23.28
N ASP A 618 -0.85 -0.91 -23.85
CA ASP A 618 -1.36 -0.75 -25.20
C ASP A 618 -2.48 0.31 -25.29
N ARG A 619 -2.82 0.75 -26.51
CA ARG A 619 -3.96 1.64 -26.80
C ARG A 619 -5.20 0.86 -27.27
N GLU A 620 -5.21 -0.46 -27.14
CA GLU A 620 -6.34 -1.32 -27.50
C GLU A 620 -7.22 -1.67 -26.29
N ASN A 621 -6.70 -1.55 -25.08
CA ASN A 621 -7.35 -1.96 -23.84
C ASN A 621 -7.33 -0.86 -22.76
N VAL A 622 -8.40 -0.80 -21.97
CA VAL A 622 -8.39 -0.15 -20.65
C VAL A 622 -8.09 -1.22 -19.60
N ILE A 623 -7.24 -0.93 -18.63
CA ILE A 623 -6.99 -1.84 -17.50
C ILE A 623 -7.91 -1.45 -16.35
N GLU A 624 -8.85 -2.33 -16.01
CA GLU A 624 -9.68 -2.21 -14.81
C GLU A 624 -8.98 -2.92 -13.64
N ILE A 625 -8.80 -2.24 -12.51
CA ILE A 625 -8.30 -2.79 -11.25
C ILE A 625 -9.42 -2.73 -10.23
N SER A 626 -9.84 -3.90 -9.73
CA SER A 626 -10.77 -4.03 -8.61
C SER A 626 -10.00 -4.35 -7.33
N PHE A 627 -10.28 -3.60 -6.26
CA PHE A 627 -9.73 -3.84 -4.93
C PHE A 627 -10.41 -5.05 -4.28
N GLY A 628 -9.63 -6.01 -3.80
CA GLY A 628 -10.12 -7.13 -3.00
C GLY A 628 -9.67 -7.05 -1.55
N HIS A 629 -10.28 -7.88 -0.70
CA HIS A 629 -9.91 -7.99 0.72
C HIS A 629 -8.59 -8.75 0.94
N TYR A 630 -8.21 -9.63 0.02
CA TYR A 630 -6.99 -10.43 0.09
C TYR A 630 -5.95 -10.01 -0.97
N GLU A 631 -6.39 -9.67 -2.17
CA GLU A 631 -5.55 -9.35 -3.34
C GLU A 631 -6.31 -8.37 -4.24
N ASN A 632 -5.62 -7.47 -4.93
CA ASN A 632 -6.19 -6.72 -6.04
C ASN A 632 -6.21 -7.58 -7.31
N LYS A 633 -7.18 -7.31 -8.20
CA LYS A 633 -7.35 -8.01 -9.47
C LYS A 633 -7.41 -7.03 -10.63
N ALA A 634 -6.63 -7.28 -11.68
CA ALA A 634 -6.61 -6.49 -12.90
C ALA A 634 -7.18 -7.26 -14.11
N VAL A 635 -7.93 -6.56 -14.96
CA VAL A 635 -8.58 -7.10 -16.16
C VAL A 635 -8.37 -6.13 -17.34
N LYS A 636 -7.89 -6.63 -18.47
CA LYS A 636 -7.88 -5.87 -19.74
C LYS A 636 -9.28 -5.85 -20.37
N LEU A 637 -9.82 -4.66 -20.59
CA LEU A 637 -11.09 -4.39 -21.27
C LEU A 637 -10.79 -3.89 -22.69
N PRO A 638 -11.11 -4.64 -23.75
CA PRO A 638 -10.85 -4.21 -25.12
C PRO A 638 -11.75 -3.02 -25.51
N ILE A 639 -11.19 -2.10 -26.30
CA ILE A 639 -11.83 -0.88 -26.81
C ILE A 639 -12.39 -1.09 -28.23
N PHE A 640 -11.88 -2.10 -28.93
CA PHE A 640 -12.20 -2.45 -30.32
C PHE A 640 -12.75 -3.88 -30.43
#